data_AF-A0A328SKQ7-F1
#
_entry.id   AF-A0A328SKQ7-F1
#
_cell.length_a   1.000
_cell.length_b   1.000
_cell.length_c   1.000
_cell.angle_alpha   90.00
_cell.angle_beta   90.00
_cell.angle_gamma   90.00
#
_symmetry.space_group_name_H-M   'P 1'
#
loop_
_entity.id
_entity.type
_entity.pdbx_description
1 polymer ?
#
loop_
_entity_poly.entity_id
_entity_poly.type
_entity_poly.pdbx_seq_one_letter_code
_entity_poly.pdbx_strand_id
1 'polypeptide(L)'
;MSFIIVLVVLLSATFVSANDDVDALTMDNLHESQANMEDNAITSHDNAITSHDNSNLIEDDIDEKVVGDESGNVFTCNKNDSLKTASKKIEPTIRLSDYSIYRNQTSTFYARIMDENATGTAIFKINGITISDKLNVQNGIASTDFTIPVNWGLQTHTLTFVYAGNDIYKEARVNSTLTLEYDLDRLDANLKSSNYEKKYNQTVRLEVTLNKSATGKVAFKLRNKTIAIVNVGNGGAYYDFELQSITPNRYRLSVVYSGDWRFAEKRLNYNLTVLKIDTKITTKNITSKAGAQTVFVAKVVDEYNNKVTKTNVSFKLNAGSIGVAETDEEGIARLNTTTDYHLDKTNYTITAVVGANAIREGNSTTAVLTMKQLKTRTEVSDINAKPGDKVTLSTSVADENGNPVLNGYVTMYVNSKKHALINVQNGFARYSYLIPSNLAGNLDIKSVYTGTWKYANSSSTGTIAITKLATKTLAGNILTKPGFASEFTANVTDQNQKNVNEGVVVFKLNGKVVGNATVKNGQAVLKYTDPLTAAGKYRINANYLGTDLYKESADENIYNVSQLKTIISGDNFSTVVGKTVTLKVNLLDESRYIVNNGTVRFYVNNTYIGNASVVKGVAQINFTPSLKYESKQVRYTANYTKNDYYLNSTTYGNLTITKQLEVYVSPNGSDSNFGNKTHPFKTIQHAINHVALLGKIYVAKGTYKENSILLNNSVRIIGSGVNECIIDGSSSGMIFNASIEKYSLELRNLCIQNGKSSKANTAGAIYSAGMLITYNVKFQFNSATGSNSAGAIYSIGSLNISGTAFFNNTLTAPNAEGAAIRTIHNNTTIIGSSFINNTAKGVTVAGGGAICAQNVSLIIMNTTFNKNVATATNVTGGTLKIVNSTASIYNVRLYNSNANATENAMGGSICDLSSNMELNNVTSQNSFIYAKSIASGGVIYLESAQMEIINSKFTNSKLQSSNAMGGVISTYYGLTTIKNTDFELTKIASTNNSYGGIIYHTLGTLYAINTTFNNTLSKADTSYGGSIYFSGTTLKLNHTNITNSVINATTTALAGAVYSEANAEIEAANFINNKVSGKSVGGGAIATLGNLVITQTNFISNNASNVGNAITGVQKLITINGNYWGSETPNWKNELKGITEPSNYSKTKINN
;
A
#
# COMPACT_ATOMS: atom_id res chain seq x y z
N MET A 1 -1.35 2.89 30.58
CA MET A 1 -1.97 2.20 29.43
C MET A 1 -3.05 3.03 28.74
N SER A 2 -4.03 3.62 29.45
CA SER A 2 -5.22 4.25 28.86
C SER A 2 -5.01 5.32 27.78
N PHE A 3 -3.84 5.98 27.74
CA PHE A 3 -3.50 6.99 26.73
C PHE A 3 -3.24 6.44 25.31
N ILE A 4 -3.00 5.13 25.14
CA ILE A 4 -2.55 4.58 23.85
C ILE A 4 -3.71 4.33 22.87
N ILE A 5 -4.90 3.99 23.37
CA ILE A 5 -6.05 3.59 22.55
C ILE A 5 -6.69 4.79 21.83
N VAL A 6 -6.62 5.99 22.43
CA VAL A 6 -7.24 7.22 21.91
C VAL A 6 -6.60 7.70 20.59
N LEU A 7 -5.32 7.40 20.37
CA LEU A 7 -4.56 7.89 19.22
C LEU A 7 -5.01 7.26 17.89
N VAL A 8 -5.41 5.98 17.91
CA VAL A 8 -5.86 5.25 16.70
C VAL A 8 -7.21 5.78 16.19
N VAL A 9 -8.11 6.14 17.11
CA VAL A 9 -9.49 6.57 16.77
C VAL A 9 -9.52 8.00 16.20
N LEU A 10 -8.58 8.87 16.58
CA LEU A 10 -8.55 10.28 16.15
C LEU A 10 -7.99 10.51 14.74
N LEU A 11 -7.34 9.51 14.12
CA LEU A 11 -6.72 9.65 12.79
C LEU A 11 -7.55 9.01 11.66
N SER A 12 -8.52 8.15 11.97
CA SER A 12 -9.36 7.46 10.96
C SER A 12 -10.55 8.29 10.45
N ALA A 13 -10.79 9.50 10.98
CA ALA A 13 -12.05 10.23 10.83
C ALA A 13 -12.01 11.40 9.81
N THR A 14 -11.57 11.16 8.56
CA THR A 14 -11.62 12.19 7.48
C THR A 14 -12.02 11.65 6.09
N PHE A 15 -13.06 10.81 6.01
CA PHE A 15 -13.69 10.41 4.73
C PHE A 15 -15.22 10.44 4.77
N VAL A 16 -15.80 11.62 4.52
CA VAL A 16 -17.13 11.78 3.91
C VAL A 16 -16.97 12.88 2.85
N SER A 17 -17.29 12.58 1.59
CA SER A 17 -17.29 13.56 0.50
C SER A 17 -18.65 14.22 0.39
N ALA A 18 -18.69 15.54 0.54
CA ALA A 18 -19.86 16.33 0.13
C ALA A 18 -19.96 16.34 -1.41
N ASN A 19 -21.19 16.28 -1.91
CA ASN A 19 -21.58 16.61 -3.28
C ASN A 19 -23.08 16.94 -3.23
N ASP A 20 -23.42 18.22 -3.33
CA ASP A 20 -24.79 18.69 -3.60
C ASP A 20 -24.98 18.82 -5.11
N ASP A 21 -26.20 18.56 -5.63
CA ASP A 21 -26.74 19.16 -6.87
C ASP A 21 -28.24 18.80 -7.03
N VAL A 22 -29.08 19.48 -6.23
CA VAL A 22 -30.17 20.40 -6.64
C VAL A 22 -30.98 20.11 -7.94
N ASP A 23 -32.33 20.13 -7.80
CA ASP A 23 -33.40 20.35 -8.80
C ASP A 23 -33.60 19.32 -9.98
N ALA A 24 -34.81 19.06 -10.52
CA ALA A 24 -36.10 19.78 -10.43
C ALA A 24 -37.38 18.92 -10.68
N LEU A 25 -38.46 19.27 -9.97
CA LEU A 25 -39.87 19.49 -10.42
C LEU A 25 -40.84 18.39 -10.95
N THR A 26 -42.11 18.58 -10.53
CA THR A 26 -43.42 18.10 -11.05
C THR A 26 -43.72 16.59 -11.06
N MET A 27 -44.65 16.04 -10.25
CA MET A 27 -46.10 16.29 -10.02
C MET A 27 -47.05 15.58 -11.02
N ASP A 28 -47.94 14.73 -10.51
CA ASP A 28 -49.35 15.10 -10.36
C ASP A 28 -50.05 14.32 -9.21
N ASN A 29 -51.32 14.60 -8.93
CA ASN A 29 -52.03 14.33 -7.67
C ASN A 29 -53.08 13.21 -7.76
N LEU A 30 -53.53 12.66 -6.60
CA LEU A 30 -54.88 12.94 -6.03
C LEU A 30 -55.26 12.12 -4.76
N HIS A 31 -55.99 12.82 -3.88
CA HIS A 31 -56.90 12.39 -2.78
C HIS A 31 -56.42 11.72 -1.45
N GLU A 32 -56.85 12.40 -0.37
CA GLU A 32 -57.31 11.92 0.95
C GLU A 32 -56.34 11.24 1.95
N SER A 33 -56.31 11.63 3.25
CA SER A 33 -57.08 12.67 3.98
C SER A 33 -56.29 13.29 5.14
N GLN A 34 -56.75 14.45 5.66
CA GLN A 34 -56.16 15.19 6.78
C GLN A 34 -57.25 15.87 7.64
N ALA A 35 -56.96 16.05 8.94
CA ALA A 35 -57.44 17.15 9.78
C ALA A 35 -56.47 17.34 10.97
N ASN A 36 -56.38 18.56 11.53
CA ASN A 36 -55.40 18.96 12.56
C ASN A 36 -56.05 19.60 13.80
N MET A 37 -55.32 19.50 14.93
CA MET A 37 -55.10 20.44 16.06
C MET A 37 -56.08 21.60 16.35
N GLU A 38 -56.34 21.84 17.65
CA GLU A 38 -56.49 23.14 18.39
C GLU A 38 -56.90 22.83 19.86
N ASP A 39 -56.72 23.64 20.93
CA ASP A 39 -55.90 24.84 21.24
C ASP A 39 -55.67 24.94 22.79
N ASN A 40 -55.17 26.07 23.30
CA ASN A 40 -54.70 26.35 24.68
C ASN A 40 -55.79 26.81 25.69
N ALA A 41 -55.61 26.50 27.00
CA ALA A 41 -56.07 27.36 28.12
C ALA A 41 -55.47 27.05 29.52
N ILE A 42 -54.57 27.95 29.98
CA ILE A 42 -54.46 28.61 31.33
C ILE A 42 -55.64 28.31 32.32
N THR A 43 -55.52 28.00 33.63
CA THR A 43 -54.59 28.35 34.76
C THR A 43 -54.65 27.25 35.89
N SER A 44 -54.23 27.27 37.19
CA SER A 44 -53.57 28.19 38.18
C SER A 44 -53.09 27.40 39.45
N HIS A 45 -52.57 28.09 40.47
CA HIS A 45 -52.42 27.70 41.91
C HIS A 45 -51.24 26.81 42.37
N ASP A 46 -50.05 27.44 42.30
CA ASP A 46 -49.30 27.96 43.46
C ASP A 46 -48.64 27.09 44.57
N ASN A 47 -47.35 27.44 44.74
CA ASN A 47 -46.53 27.59 45.96
C ASN A 47 -45.60 26.48 46.48
N ALA A 48 -44.36 26.92 46.77
CA ALA A 48 -43.21 26.16 47.24
C ALA A 48 -43.09 26.19 48.79
N ILE A 49 -42.02 25.74 49.46
CA ILE A 49 -40.68 26.39 49.54
C ILE A 49 -39.59 25.38 49.98
N THR A 50 -38.33 25.84 49.92
CA THR A 50 -37.02 25.19 50.19
C THR A 50 -36.78 24.80 51.68
N SER A 51 -35.60 24.39 52.22
CA SER A 51 -34.17 24.41 51.81
C SER A 51 -33.26 23.64 52.81
N HIS A 52 -32.11 23.15 52.33
CA HIS A 52 -30.80 23.01 53.03
C HIS A 52 -30.61 22.07 54.26
N ASP A 53 -29.42 21.42 54.27
CA ASP A 53 -28.51 21.16 55.41
C ASP A 53 -28.94 20.35 56.66
N ASN A 54 -28.03 19.85 57.54
CA ASN A 54 -26.69 19.23 57.38
C ASN A 54 -26.28 18.62 58.74
N SER A 55 -25.40 17.60 58.73
CA SER A 55 -24.51 17.14 59.84
C SER A 55 -25.05 16.79 61.25
N ASN A 56 -24.57 15.65 61.78
CA ASN A 56 -24.18 15.41 63.20
C ASN A 56 -25.30 15.40 64.29
N LEU A 57 -25.13 14.84 65.50
CA LEU A 57 -24.24 13.81 66.09
C LEU A 57 -24.83 13.43 67.47
N ILE A 58 -24.71 12.17 67.92
CA ILE A 58 -24.78 11.76 69.37
C ILE A 58 -26.21 11.94 69.98
N GLU A 59 -26.69 11.28 71.04
CA GLU A 59 -26.12 10.40 72.09
C GLU A 59 -27.01 9.14 72.32
N ASP A 60 -26.72 8.38 73.38
CA ASP A 60 -27.48 7.23 73.91
C ASP A 60 -28.91 7.66 74.42
N ASP A 61 -29.85 6.83 74.89
CA ASP A 61 -29.72 5.64 75.77
C ASP A 61 -31.06 4.86 75.93
N ILE A 62 -30.96 3.59 76.40
CA ILE A 62 -31.92 2.80 77.22
C ILE A 62 -33.38 2.46 76.76
N ASP A 63 -33.78 1.27 77.25
CA ASP A 63 -35.05 0.52 77.31
C ASP A 63 -36.33 1.28 77.77
N GLU A 64 -37.55 0.73 77.87
CA GLU A 64 -38.11 -0.63 77.64
C GLU A 64 -39.60 -0.52 77.22
N LYS A 65 -40.31 -1.62 76.93
CA LYS A 65 -41.70 -1.58 76.40
C LYS A 65 -42.76 -2.21 77.33
N VAL A 66 -43.48 -1.40 78.12
CA VAL A 66 -44.50 -1.87 79.08
C VAL A 66 -45.79 -1.00 79.12
N VAL A 67 -46.92 -1.60 78.69
CA VAL A 67 -48.36 -1.46 79.12
C VAL A 67 -49.10 -0.10 79.13
N GLY A 68 -50.40 -0.14 78.76
CA GLY A 68 -51.45 0.85 79.06
C GLY A 68 -52.86 0.38 78.60
N ASP A 69 -53.92 0.68 79.37
CA ASP A 69 -55.32 0.18 79.26
C ASP A 69 -56.24 1.03 78.30
N GLU A 70 -57.60 0.97 78.17
CA GLU A 70 -58.71 0.29 78.90
C GLU A 70 -60.07 0.29 78.10
N SER A 71 -61.05 -0.57 78.48
CA SER A 71 -62.53 -0.49 78.24
C SER A 71 -63.13 -0.65 76.80
N GLY A 72 -64.40 -1.05 76.55
CA GLY A 72 -65.47 -1.68 77.37
C GLY A 72 -66.90 -1.58 76.72
N ASN A 73 -67.81 -2.59 76.85
CA ASN A 73 -69.29 -2.47 76.71
C ASN A 73 -70.14 -3.74 77.05
N VAL A 74 -71.48 -3.72 76.84
CA VAL A 74 -72.51 -4.33 77.74
C VAL A 74 -73.64 -5.21 77.10
N PHE A 75 -73.84 -6.44 77.65
CA PHE A 75 -75.07 -7.28 77.76
C PHE A 75 -75.79 -7.80 76.47
N THR A 76 -76.60 -8.90 76.46
CA THR A 76 -77.61 -9.43 77.43
C THR A 76 -77.74 -10.98 77.57
N CYS A 77 -78.19 -11.42 78.77
CA CYS A 77 -79.08 -12.56 79.16
C CYS A 77 -79.40 -13.77 78.23
N ASN A 78 -79.60 -15.03 78.71
CA ASN A 78 -79.69 -15.53 80.11
C ASN A 78 -79.55 -17.08 80.28
N LYS A 79 -79.25 -17.49 81.54
CA LYS A 79 -79.54 -18.76 82.26
C LYS A 79 -78.71 -20.08 82.11
N ASN A 80 -78.03 -20.39 83.23
CA ASN A 80 -77.94 -21.69 83.97
C ASN A 80 -77.06 -22.85 83.40
N ASP A 81 -76.23 -23.55 84.20
CA ASP A 81 -75.90 -23.39 85.65
C ASP A 81 -74.56 -24.01 86.14
N SER A 82 -74.11 -23.53 87.30
CA SER A 82 -73.28 -24.18 88.34
C SER A 82 -71.81 -24.66 88.09
N LEU A 83 -70.87 -23.84 88.59
CA LEU A 83 -69.81 -24.18 89.58
C LEU A 83 -68.80 -25.35 89.37
N LYS A 84 -67.50 -25.00 89.26
CA LYS A 84 -66.44 -25.32 90.26
C LYS A 84 -65.12 -24.56 89.99
N THR A 85 -64.25 -24.44 91.00
CA THR A 85 -63.01 -23.64 91.01
C THR A 85 -61.73 -24.47 90.81
N ALA A 86 -60.67 -23.84 90.29
CA ALA A 86 -59.33 -24.43 90.12
C ALA A 86 -58.21 -23.37 90.26
N SER A 87 -56.99 -23.78 90.59
CA SER A 87 -55.82 -22.93 90.88
C SER A 87 -54.89 -22.69 89.67
N LYS A 88 -54.04 -21.65 89.75
CA LYS A 88 -53.09 -21.21 88.69
C LYS A 88 -51.65 -21.63 88.99
N LYS A 89 -50.86 -21.93 87.95
CA LYS A 89 -49.43 -22.30 87.97
C LYS A 89 -48.53 -21.18 87.42
N ILE A 90 -47.23 -21.21 87.74
CA ILE A 90 -46.22 -20.14 87.55
C ILE A 90 -45.23 -20.47 86.40
N GLU A 91 -44.49 -19.50 85.87
CA GLU A 91 -43.35 -19.71 84.96
C GLU A 91 -42.05 -20.10 85.73
N PRO A 92 -41.29 -21.11 85.30
CA PRO A 92 -39.99 -21.46 85.90
C PRO A 92 -38.84 -20.67 85.27
N THR A 93 -37.89 -20.21 86.09
CA THR A 93 -36.68 -19.50 85.63
C THR A 93 -35.58 -20.49 85.26
N ILE A 94 -35.30 -20.67 83.97
CA ILE A 94 -34.31 -21.66 83.48
C ILE A 94 -33.08 -20.98 82.88
N ARG A 95 -31.89 -21.37 83.35
CA ARG A 95 -30.60 -21.04 82.74
C ARG A 95 -30.05 -22.25 81.98
N LEU A 96 -29.67 -22.02 80.73
CA LEU A 96 -28.94 -22.94 79.87
C LEU A 96 -27.69 -22.20 79.37
N SER A 97 -26.50 -22.74 79.65
CA SER A 97 -25.24 -22.16 79.19
C SER A 97 -25.00 -22.43 77.70
N ASP A 98 -24.29 -21.53 77.02
CA ASP A 98 -23.67 -21.83 75.72
C ASP A 98 -22.50 -22.81 75.89
N TYR A 99 -22.27 -23.65 74.88
CA TYR A 99 -21.24 -24.69 74.90
C TYR A 99 -20.36 -24.63 73.65
N SER A 100 -19.03 -24.63 73.85
CA SER A 100 -18.04 -24.88 72.80
C SER A 100 -17.44 -26.28 72.99
N ILE A 101 -17.66 -27.19 72.04
CA ILE A 101 -17.29 -28.61 72.15
C ILE A 101 -16.66 -29.09 70.83
N TYR A 102 -15.63 -29.94 70.90
CA TYR A 102 -15.00 -30.52 69.72
C TYR A 102 -15.79 -31.73 69.20
N ARG A 103 -15.70 -32.02 67.91
CA ARG A 103 -16.36 -33.20 67.32
C ARG A 103 -15.80 -34.50 67.92
N ASN A 104 -16.64 -35.52 68.05
CA ASN A 104 -16.36 -36.79 68.74
C ASN A 104 -16.11 -36.70 70.25
N GLN A 105 -16.24 -35.53 70.89
CA GLN A 105 -16.25 -35.43 72.35
C GLN A 105 -17.66 -35.61 72.90
N THR A 106 -17.74 -36.30 74.04
CA THR A 106 -18.91 -36.29 74.92
C THR A 106 -18.83 -35.09 75.83
N SER A 107 -19.93 -34.35 75.98
CA SER A 107 -20.05 -33.29 76.97
C SER A 107 -21.38 -33.40 77.69
N THR A 108 -21.40 -33.01 78.97
CA THR A 108 -22.61 -32.94 79.78
C THR A 108 -23.27 -31.58 79.57
N PHE A 109 -24.40 -31.56 78.88
CA PHE A 109 -25.24 -30.37 78.80
C PHE A 109 -26.05 -30.26 80.10
N TYR A 110 -25.78 -29.21 80.87
CA TYR A 110 -26.54 -28.82 82.06
C TYR A 110 -27.53 -27.70 81.74
N ALA A 111 -28.73 -27.84 82.28
CA ALA A 111 -29.72 -26.78 82.43
C ALA A 111 -30.09 -26.68 83.92
N ARG A 112 -30.14 -25.46 84.46
CA ARG A 112 -30.53 -25.20 85.84
C ARG A 112 -31.81 -24.37 85.87
N ILE A 113 -32.87 -24.97 86.40
CA ILE A 113 -34.03 -24.26 86.89
C ILE A 113 -33.64 -23.64 88.24
N MET A 114 -33.79 -22.33 88.37
CA MET A 114 -33.37 -21.58 89.55
C MET A 114 -34.36 -21.70 90.71
N ASP A 115 -35.58 -22.11 90.42
CA ASP A 115 -36.66 -22.38 91.37
C ASP A 115 -36.43 -23.68 92.17
N GLU A 116 -36.29 -23.56 93.49
CA GLU A 116 -35.98 -24.68 94.39
C GLU A 116 -37.05 -25.79 94.40
N ASN A 117 -38.29 -25.46 94.05
CA ASN A 117 -39.44 -26.38 94.01
C ASN A 117 -39.73 -26.96 92.60
N ALA A 118 -38.82 -26.78 91.64
CA ALA A 118 -38.95 -27.35 90.30
C ALA A 118 -38.59 -28.84 90.25
N THR A 119 -39.54 -29.66 89.81
CA THR A 119 -39.46 -31.14 89.74
C THR A 119 -40.19 -31.64 88.49
N GLY A 120 -40.08 -32.91 88.13
CA GLY A 120 -40.76 -33.48 86.96
C GLY A 120 -39.79 -33.75 85.81
N THR A 121 -40.28 -33.86 84.57
CA THR A 121 -39.47 -34.33 83.44
C THR A 121 -38.98 -33.22 82.49
N ALA A 122 -37.79 -33.39 81.93
CA ALA A 122 -37.23 -32.52 80.91
C ALA A 122 -36.46 -33.30 79.82
N ILE A 123 -36.15 -32.65 78.70
CA ILE A 123 -35.31 -33.18 77.61
C ILE A 123 -34.40 -32.08 77.03
N PHE A 124 -33.26 -32.49 76.48
CA PHE A 124 -32.45 -31.64 75.60
C PHE A 124 -32.72 -31.96 74.12
N LYS A 125 -32.54 -30.94 73.28
CA LYS A 125 -32.61 -31.03 71.82
C LYS A 125 -31.44 -30.27 71.20
N ILE A 126 -30.97 -30.70 70.03
CA ILE A 126 -30.10 -29.89 69.18
C ILE A 126 -30.78 -29.74 67.80
N ASN A 127 -30.87 -28.50 67.32
CA ASN A 127 -31.59 -28.13 66.09
C ASN A 127 -33.02 -28.73 66.04
N GLY A 128 -33.70 -28.78 67.20
CA GLY A 128 -35.03 -29.36 67.37
C GLY A 128 -35.09 -30.89 67.53
N ILE A 129 -34.04 -31.64 67.15
CA ILE A 129 -33.95 -33.10 67.33
C ILE A 129 -33.69 -33.40 68.80
N THR A 130 -34.47 -34.29 69.42
CA THR A 130 -34.24 -34.72 70.82
C THR A 130 -32.95 -35.52 70.93
N ILE A 131 -32.09 -35.17 71.89
CA ILE A 131 -30.77 -35.79 72.12
C ILE A 131 -30.62 -36.49 73.47
N SER A 132 -31.63 -36.40 74.35
CA SER A 132 -31.67 -37.10 75.64
C SER A 132 -32.95 -37.92 75.78
N ASP A 133 -32.91 -38.93 76.65
CA ASP A 133 -34.12 -39.49 77.25
C ASP A 133 -34.83 -38.46 78.13
N LYS A 134 -36.00 -38.82 78.68
CA LYS A 134 -36.71 -38.02 79.68
C LYS A 134 -35.92 -37.99 80.99
N LEU A 135 -35.28 -36.86 81.25
CA LEU A 135 -34.53 -36.59 82.48
C LEU A 135 -35.49 -36.20 83.60
N ASN A 136 -35.25 -36.65 84.83
CA ASN A 136 -35.94 -36.14 86.01
C ASN A 136 -35.19 -34.93 86.57
N VAL A 137 -35.88 -33.79 86.71
CA VAL A 137 -35.35 -32.61 87.42
C VAL A 137 -35.36 -32.89 88.91
N GLN A 138 -34.19 -32.84 89.54
CA GLN A 138 -34.03 -32.91 90.99
C GLN A 138 -33.13 -31.76 91.45
N ASN A 139 -33.47 -31.12 92.56
CA ASN A 139 -32.78 -29.93 93.11
C ASN A 139 -32.52 -28.83 92.06
N GLY A 140 -33.48 -28.62 91.16
CA GLY A 140 -33.41 -27.62 90.09
C GLY A 140 -32.43 -27.92 88.95
N ILE A 141 -31.76 -29.07 88.90
CA ILE A 141 -30.78 -29.39 87.84
C ILE A 141 -31.27 -30.54 86.96
N ALA A 142 -31.03 -30.43 85.66
CA ALA A 142 -31.15 -31.51 84.70
C ALA A 142 -29.92 -31.55 83.78
N SER A 143 -29.40 -32.75 83.51
CA SER A 143 -28.18 -32.95 82.73
C SER A 143 -28.29 -34.14 81.78
N THR A 144 -27.77 -34.01 80.57
CA THR A 144 -27.51 -35.16 79.67
C THR A 144 -26.07 -35.15 79.19
N ASP A 145 -25.45 -36.32 79.13
CA ASP A 145 -24.28 -36.50 78.28
C ASP A 145 -24.73 -36.64 76.83
N PHE A 146 -23.97 -36.04 75.90
CA PHE A 146 -24.17 -36.25 74.46
C PHE A 146 -22.83 -36.17 73.72
N THR A 147 -22.61 -37.10 72.79
CA THR A 147 -21.37 -37.16 71.99
C THR A 147 -21.61 -36.51 70.63
N ILE A 148 -20.86 -35.45 70.32
CA ILE A 148 -21.01 -34.71 69.06
C ILE A 148 -20.61 -35.59 67.85
N PRO A 149 -21.52 -35.88 66.90
CA PRO A 149 -21.18 -36.68 65.74
C PRO A 149 -20.17 -36.00 64.80
N VAL A 150 -19.16 -36.76 64.34
CA VAL A 150 -18.07 -36.29 63.45
C VAL A 150 -18.52 -35.75 62.10
N ASN A 151 -19.76 -36.02 61.69
CA ASN A 151 -20.33 -35.62 60.39
C ASN A 151 -21.16 -34.32 60.45
N TRP A 152 -21.23 -33.63 61.59
CA TRP A 152 -21.96 -32.36 61.70
C TRP A 152 -21.16 -31.20 61.07
N GLY A 153 -21.62 -30.76 59.90
CA GLY A 153 -20.90 -29.83 59.01
C GLY A 153 -21.17 -28.34 59.21
N LEU A 154 -22.04 -27.93 60.13
CA LEU A 154 -22.18 -26.53 60.55
C LEU A 154 -21.25 -26.24 61.74
N GLN A 155 -20.84 -24.98 61.91
CA GLN A 155 -20.04 -24.56 63.07
C GLN A 155 -20.92 -24.23 64.28
N THR A 156 -22.15 -23.75 64.08
CA THR A 156 -23.09 -23.40 65.15
C THR A 156 -24.40 -24.18 65.02
N HIS A 157 -24.96 -24.55 66.16
CA HIS A 157 -26.18 -25.31 66.33
C HIS A 157 -26.99 -24.71 67.50
N THR A 158 -28.32 -24.83 67.47
CA THR A 158 -29.18 -24.40 68.59
C THR A 158 -29.36 -25.56 69.56
N LEU A 159 -28.85 -25.41 70.79
CA LEU A 159 -29.16 -26.27 71.92
C LEU A 159 -30.46 -25.76 72.57
N THR A 160 -31.46 -26.63 72.73
CA THR A 160 -32.72 -26.30 73.41
C THR A 160 -32.92 -27.22 74.59
N PHE A 161 -33.20 -26.65 75.76
CA PHE A 161 -33.74 -27.39 76.90
C PHE A 161 -35.25 -27.21 76.97
N VAL A 162 -35.98 -28.30 77.25
CA VAL A 162 -37.44 -28.33 77.34
C VAL A 162 -37.84 -28.99 78.66
N TYR A 163 -38.48 -28.23 79.53
CA TYR A 163 -39.04 -28.69 80.80
C TYR A 163 -40.56 -28.82 80.68
N ALA A 164 -41.13 -29.92 81.20
CA ALA A 164 -42.55 -30.25 81.01
C ALA A 164 -43.49 -29.64 82.07
N GLY A 165 -42.97 -28.96 83.09
CA GLY A 165 -43.76 -28.46 84.22
C GLY A 165 -44.05 -29.50 85.31
N ASN A 166 -44.69 -29.05 86.39
CA ASN A 166 -45.18 -29.86 87.50
C ASN A 166 -46.49 -29.25 88.07
N ASP A 167 -46.77 -29.45 89.35
CA ASP A 167 -47.98 -28.90 90.00
C ASP A 167 -47.90 -27.45 90.48
N ILE A 168 -46.72 -26.83 90.37
CA ILE A 168 -46.50 -25.41 90.69
C ILE A 168 -46.11 -24.63 89.42
N TYR A 169 -45.35 -25.22 88.50
CA TYR A 169 -44.78 -24.57 87.32
C TYR A 169 -45.30 -25.15 86.00
N LYS A 170 -45.43 -24.33 84.94
CA LYS A 170 -45.82 -24.77 83.59
C LYS A 170 -44.65 -25.38 82.78
N GLU A 171 -44.94 -25.87 81.57
CA GLU A 171 -43.88 -26.22 80.61
C GLU A 171 -43.14 -24.97 80.11
N ALA A 172 -41.84 -25.07 79.90
CA ALA A 172 -40.97 -23.96 79.47
C ALA A 172 -39.82 -24.45 78.61
N ARG A 173 -39.30 -23.57 77.75
CA ARG A 173 -38.25 -23.89 76.77
C ARG A 173 -37.24 -22.75 76.70
N VAL A 174 -35.95 -23.09 76.75
CA VAL A 174 -34.84 -22.12 76.63
C VAL A 174 -33.88 -22.59 75.54
N ASN A 175 -33.41 -21.65 74.72
CA ASN A 175 -32.44 -21.87 73.66
C ASN A 175 -31.07 -21.29 74.04
N SER A 176 -30.04 -21.87 73.45
CA SER A 176 -28.63 -21.54 73.65
C SER A 176 -27.82 -21.96 72.41
N THR A 177 -26.59 -21.46 72.28
CA THR A 177 -25.67 -21.79 71.19
C THR A 177 -24.76 -22.96 71.57
N LEU A 178 -24.78 -24.00 70.73
CA LEU A 178 -23.73 -25.01 70.67
C LEU A 178 -22.79 -24.67 69.50
N THR A 179 -21.55 -24.31 69.83
CA THR A 179 -20.47 -24.09 68.86
C THR A 179 -19.61 -25.35 68.77
N LEU A 180 -19.36 -25.81 67.55
CA LEU A 180 -18.53 -26.98 67.28
C LEU A 180 -17.13 -26.56 66.84
N GLU A 181 -16.18 -26.68 67.76
CA GLU A 181 -14.80 -26.23 67.58
C GLU A 181 -14.04 -26.99 66.47
N TYR A 182 -12.98 -26.35 65.99
CA TYR A 182 -11.98 -26.93 65.10
C TYR A 182 -10.98 -27.76 65.90
N ASP A 183 -10.49 -28.89 65.37
CA ASP A 183 -9.45 -29.70 66.03
C ASP A 183 -8.24 -28.83 66.39
N LEU A 184 -7.73 -28.89 67.63
CA LEU A 184 -6.59 -28.08 68.08
C LEU A 184 -5.37 -28.21 67.16
N ASP A 185 -5.07 -29.45 66.73
CA ASP A 185 -3.97 -29.80 65.84
C ASP A 185 -4.47 -30.04 64.38
N ARG A 186 -5.20 -29.08 63.80
CA ARG A 186 -5.72 -29.20 62.42
C ARG A 186 -4.65 -29.63 61.43
N LEU A 187 -4.90 -30.77 60.78
CA LEU A 187 -3.92 -31.44 59.91
C LEU A 187 -3.74 -30.73 58.56
N ASP A 188 -2.60 -31.00 57.91
CA ASP A 188 -2.38 -30.58 56.53
C ASP A 188 -3.27 -31.41 55.58
N ALA A 189 -4.14 -30.72 54.83
CA ALA A 189 -5.00 -31.31 53.82
C ALA A 189 -4.24 -31.99 52.65
N ASN A 190 -2.90 -31.92 52.62
CA ASN A 190 -2.02 -32.43 51.57
C ASN A 190 -2.33 -31.87 50.18
N LEU A 191 -2.79 -30.62 50.15
CA LEU A 191 -3.20 -29.86 48.96
C LEU A 191 -2.12 -29.86 47.87
N LYS A 192 -2.38 -30.56 46.76
CA LYS A 192 -1.46 -30.74 45.62
C LYS A 192 -2.17 -30.49 44.28
N SER A 193 -1.46 -29.87 43.34
CA SER A 193 -1.87 -29.58 41.96
C SER A 193 -0.60 -29.39 41.10
N SER A 194 -0.73 -29.40 39.79
CA SER A 194 0.36 -29.29 38.81
C SER A 194 0.34 -27.97 38.04
N ASN A 195 1.39 -27.70 37.24
CA ASN A 195 1.30 -26.64 36.22
C ASN A 195 0.53 -27.17 35.01
N TYR A 196 -0.27 -26.30 34.39
CA TYR A 196 -1.03 -26.62 33.19
C TYR A 196 -0.44 -25.91 31.98
N GLU A 197 -0.40 -26.59 30.84
CA GLU A 197 -0.05 -26.01 29.54
C GLU A 197 -1.04 -26.50 28.49
N LYS A 198 -1.66 -25.55 27.79
CA LYS A 198 -2.70 -25.76 26.77
C LYS A 198 -2.66 -24.63 25.74
N LYS A 199 -3.19 -24.88 24.54
CA LYS A 199 -3.30 -23.85 23.50
C LYS A 199 -4.58 -23.02 23.67
N TYR A 200 -4.60 -21.85 23.06
CA TYR A 200 -5.79 -21.00 22.95
C TYR A 200 -6.96 -21.76 22.33
N ASN A 201 -8.19 -21.33 22.68
CA ASN A 201 -9.45 -21.96 22.28
C ASN A 201 -9.62 -23.44 22.73
N GLN A 202 -8.89 -23.86 23.76
CA GLN A 202 -9.10 -25.15 24.45
C GLN A 202 -9.73 -24.93 25.84
N THR A 203 -10.32 -25.97 26.40
CA THR A 203 -10.71 -26.01 27.82
C THR A 203 -9.61 -26.69 28.63
N VAL A 204 -9.27 -26.13 29.79
CA VAL A 204 -8.33 -26.74 30.74
C VAL A 204 -9.06 -27.15 32.01
N ARG A 205 -8.95 -28.44 32.38
CA ARG A 205 -9.43 -28.92 33.67
C ARG A 205 -8.42 -28.59 34.76
N LEU A 206 -8.74 -27.61 35.59
CA LEU A 206 -7.95 -27.24 36.76
C LEU A 206 -8.34 -28.17 37.90
N GLU A 207 -7.41 -28.98 38.41
CA GLU A 207 -7.65 -29.99 39.43
C GLU A 207 -6.81 -29.73 40.68
N VAL A 208 -7.30 -30.13 41.83
CA VAL A 208 -6.54 -30.19 43.07
C VAL A 208 -6.90 -31.45 43.85
N THR A 209 -5.89 -32.14 44.36
CA THR A 209 -6.04 -33.30 45.25
C THR A 209 -5.80 -32.89 46.70
N LEU A 210 -6.61 -33.44 47.60
CA LEU A 210 -6.57 -33.29 49.04
C LEU A 210 -6.55 -34.67 49.71
N ASN A 211 -6.50 -34.71 51.04
CA ASN A 211 -6.80 -35.91 51.81
C ASN A 211 -8.22 -36.41 51.48
N LYS A 212 -8.41 -37.73 51.33
CA LYS A 212 -9.72 -38.34 51.01
C LYS A 212 -10.83 -38.01 52.00
N SER A 213 -10.48 -37.71 53.26
CA SER A 213 -11.42 -37.31 54.30
C SER A 213 -11.65 -35.80 54.42
N ALA A 214 -11.04 -34.97 53.57
CA ALA A 214 -11.25 -33.52 53.59
C ALA A 214 -12.59 -33.14 52.95
N THR A 215 -13.26 -32.16 53.56
CA THR A 215 -14.58 -31.63 53.16
C THR A 215 -14.46 -30.11 52.90
N GLY A 216 -15.56 -29.35 52.86
CA GLY A 216 -15.48 -27.89 52.64
C GLY A 216 -15.32 -27.47 51.17
N LYS A 217 -14.61 -26.35 50.91
CA LYS A 217 -14.60 -25.68 49.59
C LYS A 217 -13.20 -25.30 49.10
N VAL A 218 -13.05 -25.32 47.78
CA VAL A 218 -11.87 -24.89 47.02
C VAL A 218 -12.23 -23.70 46.15
N ALA A 219 -11.50 -22.60 46.28
CA ALA A 219 -11.59 -21.44 45.40
C ALA A 219 -10.42 -21.41 44.42
N PHE A 220 -10.71 -21.58 43.13
CA PHE A 220 -9.74 -21.38 42.04
C PHE A 220 -9.65 -19.88 41.72
N LYS A 221 -8.43 -19.33 41.65
CA LYS A 221 -8.17 -17.90 41.39
C LYS A 221 -7.15 -17.70 40.29
N LEU A 222 -7.45 -16.81 39.34
CA LEU A 222 -6.59 -16.38 38.24
C LEU A 222 -6.21 -14.92 38.46
N ARG A 223 -4.90 -14.58 38.48
CA ARG A 223 -4.44 -13.21 38.80
C ARG A 223 -5.08 -12.65 40.10
N ASN A 224 -5.16 -13.49 41.15
CA ASN A 224 -5.88 -13.26 42.43
C ASN A 224 -7.42 -13.10 42.37
N LYS A 225 -8.04 -12.86 41.21
CA LYS A 225 -9.51 -12.87 41.08
C LYS A 225 -10.03 -14.32 41.15
N THR A 226 -11.05 -14.58 41.97
CA THR A 226 -11.73 -15.88 41.99
C THR A 226 -12.40 -16.14 40.64
N ILE A 227 -12.15 -17.30 40.03
CA ILE A 227 -12.81 -17.76 38.78
C ILE A 227 -13.86 -18.83 39.05
N ALA A 228 -13.68 -19.66 40.09
CA ALA A 228 -14.67 -20.64 40.53
C ALA A 228 -14.53 -20.94 42.03
N ILE A 229 -15.63 -21.41 42.64
CA ILE A 229 -15.63 -22.03 43.97
C ILE A 229 -16.35 -23.37 43.83
N VAL A 230 -15.72 -24.45 44.29
CA VAL A 230 -16.16 -25.83 44.11
C VAL A 230 -16.11 -26.56 45.46
N ASN A 231 -17.06 -27.44 45.74
CA ASN A 231 -17.03 -28.27 46.96
C ASN A 231 -15.95 -29.37 46.83
N VAL A 232 -15.32 -29.74 47.93
CA VAL A 232 -14.39 -30.89 47.97
C VAL A 232 -15.20 -32.20 48.04
N GLY A 233 -14.82 -33.20 47.23
CA GLY A 233 -15.41 -34.53 47.24
C GLY A 233 -14.39 -35.61 46.88
N ASN A 234 -14.46 -36.78 47.53
CA ASN A 234 -13.56 -37.93 47.32
C ASN A 234 -12.05 -37.61 47.34
N GLY A 235 -11.63 -36.57 48.08
CA GLY A 235 -10.25 -36.11 48.13
C GLY A 235 -9.80 -35.22 46.98
N GLY A 236 -10.70 -34.49 46.33
CA GLY A 236 -10.33 -33.49 45.34
C GLY A 236 -11.42 -32.46 45.01
N ALA A 237 -11.08 -31.54 44.13
CA ALA A 237 -12.00 -30.62 43.47
C ALA A 237 -11.45 -30.26 42.08
N TYR A 238 -12.33 -30.02 41.11
CA TYR A 238 -11.93 -29.61 39.76
C TYR A 238 -12.83 -28.51 39.19
N TYR A 239 -12.31 -27.76 38.22
CA TYR A 239 -13.05 -26.75 37.46
C TYR A 239 -12.54 -26.71 36.01
N ASP A 240 -13.45 -26.88 35.06
CA ASP A 240 -13.17 -26.77 33.63
C ASP A 240 -13.22 -25.30 33.20
N PHE A 241 -12.07 -24.75 32.78
CA PHE A 241 -11.91 -23.32 32.46
C PHE A 241 -11.62 -23.10 30.96
N GLU A 242 -12.39 -22.23 30.32
CA GLU A 242 -12.28 -21.95 28.89
C GLU A 242 -11.19 -20.91 28.57
N LEU A 243 -10.20 -21.30 27.78
CA LEU A 243 -9.06 -20.44 27.46
C LEU A 243 -9.36 -19.38 26.40
N GLN A 244 -10.52 -19.43 25.73
CA GLN A 244 -10.97 -18.34 24.84
C GLN A 244 -11.17 -17.01 25.60
N SER A 245 -11.41 -17.07 26.91
CA SER A 245 -11.60 -15.90 27.78
C SER A 245 -10.33 -15.09 28.07
N ILE A 246 -9.14 -15.60 27.71
CA ILE A 246 -7.84 -15.00 28.01
C ILE A 246 -6.84 -15.13 26.86
N THR A 247 -5.94 -14.16 26.71
CA THR A 247 -4.89 -14.21 25.68
C THR A 247 -3.78 -15.21 26.02
N PRO A 248 -3.08 -15.79 25.02
CA PRO A 248 -1.83 -16.51 25.21
C PRO A 248 -0.79 -15.75 26.05
N ASN A 249 -0.54 -16.26 27.24
CA ASN A 249 0.46 -15.79 28.20
C ASN A 249 0.60 -16.86 29.30
N ARG A 250 1.53 -16.67 30.23
CA ARG A 250 1.66 -17.50 31.44
C ARG A 250 1.01 -16.81 32.64
N TYR A 251 0.02 -17.48 33.20
CA TYR A 251 -0.82 -16.96 34.29
C TYR A 251 -0.46 -17.64 35.61
N ARG A 252 -0.33 -16.84 36.68
CA ARG A 252 -0.35 -17.37 38.05
C ARG A 252 -1.77 -17.77 38.42
N LEU A 253 -1.95 -19.05 38.68
CA LEU A 253 -3.10 -19.60 39.38
C LEU A 253 -2.83 -19.67 40.88
N SER A 254 -3.90 -19.61 41.66
CA SER A 254 -3.88 -19.90 43.09
C SER A 254 -5.12 -20.68 43.46
N VAL A 255 -4.94 -21.79 44.16
CA VAL A 255 -6.03 -22.51 44.81
C VAL A 255 -5.99 -22.17 46.30
N VAL A 256 -7.16 -21.82 46.84
CA VAL A 256 -7.36 -21.64 48.27
C VAL A 256 -8.38 -22.66 48.74
N TYR A 257 -7.95 -23.58 49.58
CA TYR A 257 -8.81 -24.49 50.32
C TYR A 257 -9.28 -23.80 51.60
N SER A 258 -10.58 -23.85 51.90
CA SER A 258 -11.21 -23.19 53.06
C SER A 258 -10.77 -23.74 54.42
N GLY A 259 -10.15 -24.92 54.44
CA GLY A 259 -10.15 -25.74 55.64
C GLY A 259 -11.52 -26.40 55.85
N ASP A 260 -11.54 -27.30 56.83
CA ASP A 260 -12.75 -27.76 57.51
C ASP A 260 -12.45 -27.90 59.01
N TRP A 261 -13.28 -28.64 59.76
CA TRP A 261 -13.09 -28.84 61.19
C TRP A 261 -11.78 -29.57 61.55
N ARG A 262 -11.26 -30.42 60.65
CA ARG A 262 -10.10 -31.30 60.87
C ARG A 262 -8.86 -30.85 60.13
N PHE A 263 -9.02 -30.18 58.99
CA PHE A 263 -7.92 -29.76 58.13
C PHE A 263 -7.80 -28.24 58.07
N ALA A 264 -6.57 -27.74 58.18
CA ALA A 264 -6.30 -26.30 58.12
C ALA A 264 -6.60 -25.71 56.74
N GLU A 265 -6.93 -24.40 56.69
CA GLU A 265 -6.97 -23.68 55.42
C GLU A 265 -5.59 -23.69 54.76
N LYS A 266 -5.55 -23.77 53.43
CA LYS A 266 -4.27 -23.88 52.71
C LYS A 266 -4.32 -23.26 51.33
N ARG A 267 -3.23 -22.59 50.96
CA ARG A 267 -3.04 -21.97 49.64
C ARG A 267 -1.94 -22.69 48.86
N LEU A 268 -2.24 -23.04 47.62
CA LEU A 268 -1.26 -23.51 46.63
C LEU A 268 -1.15 -22.50 45.48
N ASN A 269 0.04 -22.35 44.92
CA ASN A 269 0.31 -21.49 43.76
C ASN A 269 0.96 -22.31 42.65
N TYR A 270 0.47 -22.17 41.43
CA TYR A 270 0.96 -22.88 40.24
C TYR A 270 0.69 -22.03 39.00
N ASN A 271 1.05 -22.53 37.81
CA ASN A 271 0.96 -21.78 36.57
C ASN A 271 -0.02 -22.42 35.58
N LEU A 272 -0.65 -21.59 34.76
CA LEU A 272 -1.33 -21.94 33.52
C LEU A 272 -0.61 -21.23 32.36
N THR A 273 0.12 -21.97 31.54
CA THR A 273 0.64 -21.47 30.27
C THR A 273 -0.43 -21.63 29.20
N VAL A 274 -0.88 -20.52 28.62
CA VAL A 274 -1.72 -20.51 27.42
C VAL A 274 -0.82 -20.23 26.23
N LEU A 275 -0.64 -21.21 25.36
CA LEU A 275 0.10 -21.12 24.11
C LEU A 275 -0.79 -20.57 23.00
N LYS A 276 -0.19 -19.97 21.95
CA LYS A 276 -0.92 -19.63 20.72
C LYS A 276 -1.32 -20.89 19.95
N ILE A 277 -2.25 -20.73 19.01
CA ILE A 277 -2.56 -21.77 18.02
C ILE A 277 -1.81 -21.51 16.70
N ASP A 278 -1.40 -22.56 16.03
CA ASP A 278 -0.68 -22.47 14.76
C ASP A 278 -1.64 -22.09 13.63
N THR A 279 -1.17 -21.31 12.66
CA THR A 279 -1.89 -21.09 11.39
C THR A 279 -1.42 -22.10 10.34
N LYS A 280 -2.34 -22.50 9.46
CA LYS A 280 -2.08 -23.27 8.25
C LYS A 280 -2.46 -22.39 7.06
N ILE A 281 -1.47 -22.02 6.24
CA ILE A 281 -1.68 -21.22 5.03
C ILE A 281 -1.38 -22.05 3.79
N THR A 282 -2.24 -21.93 2.77
CA THR A 282 -2.07 -22.59 1.47
C THR A 282 -2.23 -21.57 0.34
N THR A 283 -1.44 -21.69 -0.71
CA THR A 283 -1.55 -20.91 -1.95
C THR A 283 -1.38 -21.85 -3.16
N LYS A 284 -1.58 -21.35 -4.39
CA LYS A 284 -1.61 -22.17 -5.61
C LYS A 284 -0.66 -21.63 -6.66
N ASN A 285 -0.15 -22.52 -7.52
CA ASN A 285 0.58 -22.13 -8.73
C ASN A 285 -0.35 -21.34 -9.65
N ILE A 286 0.18 -20.27 -10.25
CA ILE A 286 -0.54 -19.34 -11.11
C ILE A 286 0.22 -19.23 -12.43
N THR A 287 -0.49 -18.98 -13.54
CA THR A 287 0.14 -18.76 -14.85
C THR A 287 -0.40 -17.50 -15.49
N SER A 288 0.44 -16.47 -15.64
CA SER A 288 0.06 -15.14 -16.13
C SER A 288 1.05 -14.61 -17.17
N LYS A 289 0.86 -13.39 -17.67
CA LYS A 289 1.77 -12.68 -18.58
C LYS A 289 2.30 -11.42 -17.88
N ALA A 290 3.53 -11.01 -18.18
CA ALA A 290 4.10 -9.78 -17.62
C ALA A 290 3.25 -8.57 -18.07
N GLY A 291 2.91 -7.66 -17.15
CA GLY A 291 2.01 -6.54 -17.40
C GLY A 291 0.52 -6.89 -17.37
N ALA A 292 0.12 -8.12 -17.00
CA ALA A 292 -1.28 -8.52 -16.92
C ALA A 292 -1.83 -8.53 -15.48
N GLN A 293 -3.11 -8.14 -15.36
CA GLN A 293 -3.92 -8.35 -14.15
C GLN A 293 -3.92 -9.81 -13.74
N THR A 294 -3.63 -10.08 -12.47
CA THR A 294 -3.36 -11.41 -11.93
C THR A 294 -3.93 -11.52 -10.53
N VAL A 295 -4.69 -12.59 -10.25
CA VAL A 295 -5.30 -12.84 -8.95
C VAL A 295 -4.45 -13.84 -8.16
N PHE A 296 -3.78 -13.37 -7.12
CA PHE A 296 -3.10 -14.19 -6.12
C PHE A 296 -4.09 -14.57 -5.02
N VAL A 297 -4.09 -15.84 -4.62
CA VAL A 297 -5.06 -16.37 -3.65
C VAL A 297 -4.34 -17.20 -2.60
N ALA A 298 -4.67 -16.97 -1.34
CA ALA A 298 -4.26 -17.81 -0.22
C ALA A 298 -5.47 -18.15 0.65
N LYS A 299 -5.50 -19.36 1.24
CA LYS A 299 -6.46 -19.73 2.28
C LYS A 299 -5.72 -19.95 3.59
N VAL A 300 -6.22 -19.33 4.66
CA VAL A 300 -5.72 -19.43 6.03
C VAL A 300 -6.76 -20.10 6.91
N VAL A 301 -6.34 -21.15 7.61
CA VAL A 301 -7.10 -21.77 8.71
C VAL A 301 -6.20 -21.88 9.95
N ASP A 302 -6.78 -22.12 11.13
CA ASP A 302 -5.98 -22.47 12.32
C ASP A 302 -5.66 -23.99 12.34
N GLU A 303 -4.92 -24.44 13.35
CA GLU A 303 -4.54 -25.85 13.48
C GLU A 303 -5.74 -26.81 13.61
N TYR A 304 -6.88 -26.33 14.11
CA TYR A 304 -8.14 -27.07 14.20
C TYR A 304 -8.96 -27.02 12.89
N ASN A 305 -8.42 -26.33 11.87
CA ASN A 305 -9.00 -26.04 10.56
C ASN A 305 -10.17 -25.02 10.56
N ASN A 306 -10.33 -24.22 11.62
CA ASN A 306 -11.28 -23.10 11.61
C ASN A 306 -10.81 -22.00 10.65
N LYS A 307 -11.75 -21.32 9.99
CA LYS A 307 -11.49 -20.20 9.08
C LYS A 307 -10.86 -19.02 9.85
N VAL A 308 -9.73 -18.51 9.37
CA VAL A 308 -9.08 -17.33 9.97
C VAL A 308 -9.48 -16.09 9.17
N THR A 309 -10.52 -15.41 9.62
CA THR A 309 -11.11 -14.22 9.00
C THR A 309 -10.41 -12.93 9.45
N LYS A 310 -10.61 -11.83 8.71
CA LYS A 310 -10.10 -10.48 9.04
C LYS A 310 -8.63 -10.46 9.43
N THR A 311 -7.80 -11.11 8.61
CA THR A 311 -6.37 -11.28 8.83
C THR A 311 -5.61 -11.00 7.54
N ASN A 312 -4.61 -10.12 7.62
CA ASN A 312 -3.79 -9.74 6.48
C ASN A 312 -2.83 -10.86 6.05
N VAL A 313 -2.88 -11.21 4.76
CA VAL A 313 -1.92 -12.08 4.09
C VAL A 313 -1.05 -11.26 3.14
N SER A 314 0.26 -11.34 3.36
CA SER A 314 1.31 -10.81 2.48
C SER A 314 1.50 -11.74 1.29
N PHE A 315 1.62 -11.20 0.08
CA PHE A 315 2.12 -11.90 -1.09
C PHE A 315 3.43 -11.26 -1.56
N LYS A 316 4.50 -12.05 -1.64
CA LYS A 316 5.79 -11.68 -2.25
C LYS A 316 6.04 -12.53 -3.51
N LEU A 317 6.81 -12.00 -4.46
CA LEU A 317 7.62 -12.79 -5.37
C LEU A 317 9.08 -12.81 -4.86
N ASN A 318 9.91 -13.73 -5.37
CA ASN A 318 11.38 -13.60 -5.31
C ASN A 318 11.95 -12.45 -6.19
N ALA A 319 11.13 -11.45 -6.50
CA ALA A 319 11.48 -10.17 -7.12
C ALA A 319 11.06 -8.95 -6.26
N GLY A 320 10.36 -9.15 -5.14
CA GLY A 320 9.87 -8.10 -4.25
C GLY A 320 8.44 -8.37 -3.74
N SER A 321 7.92 -7.47 -2.90
CA SER A 321 6.55 -7.55 -2.39
C SER A 321 5.52 -7.19 -3.48
N ILE A 322 4.41 -7.95 -3.55
CA ILE A 322 3.34 -7.74 -4.54
C ILE A 322 2.15 -6.97 -3.96
N GLY A 323 1.73 -7.34 -2.74
CA GLY A 323 0.52 -6.81 -2.12
C GLY A 323 0.17 -7.43 -0.77
N VAL A 324 -0.86 -6.88 -0.14
CA VAL A 324 -1.62 -7.48 0.98
C VAL A 324 -3.03 -7.79 0.48
N ALA A 325 -3.66 -8.84 0.99
CA ALA A 325 -5.11 -8.92 1.03
C ALA A 325 -5.57 -9.45 2.40
N GLU A 326 -6.68 -8.91 2.91
CA GLU A 326 -7.34 -9.44 4.10
C GLU A 326 -8.11 -10.74 3.75
N THR A 327 -8.20 -11.67 4.70
CA THR A 327 -9.03 -12.87 4.57
C THR A 327 -10.52 -12.59 4.74
N ASP A 328 -11.31 -13.03 3.76
CA ASP A 328 -12.77 -13.05 3.80
C ASP A 328 -13.33 -14.01 4.87
N GLU A 329 -14.66 -14.10 4.95
CA GLU A 329 -15.36 -14.98 5.91
C GLU A 329 -15.05 -16.47 5.72
N GLU A 330 -14.56 -16.89 4.53
CA GLU A 330 -14.09 -18.24 4.23
C GLU A 330 -12.62 -18.48 4.60
N GLY A 331 -11.94 -17.46 5.14
CA GLY A 331 -10.51 -17.46 5.41
C GLY A 331 -9.65 -17.29 4.16
N ILE A 332 -10.19 -16.72 3.08
CA ILE A 332 -9.52 -16.60 1.78
C ILE A 332 -9.08 -15.14 1.55
N ALA A 333 -7.77 -14.93 1.38
CA ALA A 333 -7.21 -13.66 0.97
C ALA A 333 -7.04 -13.64 -0.56
N ARG A 334 -7.49 -12.55 -1.20
CA ARG A 334 -7.51 -12.38 -2.67
C ARG A 334 -6.87 -11.05 -3.07
N LEU A 335 -5.65 -11.11 -3.59
CA LEU A 335 -4.94 -9.95 -4.14
C LEU A 335 -5.10 -9.94 -5.66
N ASN A 336 -5.88 -9.00 -6.20
CA ASN A 336 -5.95 -8.75 -7.64
C ASN A 336 -5.02 -7.57 -7.99
N THR A 337 -4.03 -7.79 -8.86
CA THR A 337 -3.02 -6.76 -9.19
C THR A 337 -2.34 -7.01 -10.54
N THR A 338 -1.88 -5.95 -11.19
CA THR A 338 -1.11 -6.02 -12.43
C THR A 338 0.32 -6.45 -12.12
N THR A 339 0.71 -7.63 -12.60
CA THR A 339 2.10 -8.11 -12.53
C THR A 339 3.04 -7.15 -13.26
N ASP A 340 4.21 -6.88 -12.68
CA ASP A 340 5.19 -5.97 -13.28
C ASP A 340 5.59 -6.42 -14.71
N TYR A 341 5.59 -5.48 -15.64
CA TYR A 341 5.91 -5.74 -17.03
C TYR A 341 7.42 -5.96 -17.25
N HIS A 342 8.29 -5.57 -16.29
CA HIS A 342 9.72 -5.84 -16.39
C HIS A 342 10.05 -7.32 -16.18
N LEU A 343 9.25 -8.08 -15.41
CA LEU A 343 9.50 -9.49 -15.05
C LEU A 343 10.08 -10.32 -16.21
N ASP A 344 11.31 -10.78 -16.00
CA ASP A 344 12.28 -11.28 -16.98
C ASP A 344 12.69 -12.75 -16.80
N LYS A 345 11.95 -13.53 -16.00
CA LYS A 345 12.17 -14.97 -15.77
C LYS A 345 10.91 -15.78 -16.06
N THR A 346 11.08 -17.03 -16.51
CA THR A 346 9.98 -17.95 -16.81
C THR A 346 9.17 -18.33 -15.57
N ASN A 347 9.79 -18.35 -14.39
CA ASN A 347 9.16 -18.70 -13.12
C ASN A 347 9.61 -17.75 -12.01
N TYR A 348 8.68 -17.35 -11.16
CA TYR A 348 8.92 -16.66 -9.88
C TYR A 348 8.31 -17.46 -8.74
N THR A 349 9.00 -17.52 -7.60
CA THR A 349 8.45 -18.10 -6.37
C THR A 349 7.48 -17.10 -5.77
N ILE A 350 6.20 -17.46 -5.72
CA ILE A 350 5.19 -16.78 -4.89
C ILE A 350 5.45 -17.24 -3.46
N THR A 351 5.56 -16.31 -2.52
CA THR A 351 5.52 -16.60 -1.08
C THR A 351 4.32 -15.89 -0.48
N ALA A 352 3.37 -16.65 0.07
CA ALA A 352 2.25 -16.12 0.83
C ALA A 352 2.57 -16.26 2.34
N VAL A 353 2.41 -15.18 3.11
CA VAL A 353 2.77 -15.11 4.54
C VAL A 353 1.62 -14.53 5.34
N VAL A 354 1.24 -15.21 6.43
CA VAL A 354 0.36 -14.68 7.47
C VAL A 354 1.19 -14.37 8.72
N GLY A 355 1.07 -13.15 9.24
CA GLY A 355 1.84 -12.69 10.40
C GLY A 355 1.36 -13.33 11.71
N ALA A 356 2.27 -13.45 12.67
CA ALA A 356 1.92 -13.81 14.04
C ALA A 356 1.15 -12.66 14.72
N ASN A 357 0.20 -12.99 15.60
CA ASN A 357 -0.54 -12.03 16.40
C ASN A 357 -0.66 -12.51 17.87
N ALA A 358 -1.51 -11.84 18.66
CA ALA A 358 -1.68 -12.16 20.08
C ALA A 358 -2.22 -13.58 20.38
N ILE A 359 -2.99 -14.18 19.47
CA ILE A 359 -3.61 -15.51 19.67
C ILE A 359 -3.08 -16.61 18.74
N ARG A 360 -2.45 -16.24 17.61
CA ARG A 360 -2.01 -17.14 16.54
C ARG A 360 -0.53 -16.97 16.21
N GLU A 361 0.17 -18.06 15.94
CA GLU A 361 1.49 -17.99 15.30
C GLU A 361 1.36 -17.78 13.79
N GLY A 362 2.35 -17.09 13.22
CA GLY A 362 2.44 -16.82 11.79
C GLY A 362 2.98 -18.02 11.02
N ASN A 363 2.65 -18.08 9.73
CA ASN A 363 3.10 -19.17 8.85
C ASN A 363 3.28 -18.63 7.42
N SER A 364 4.03 -19.37 6.60
CA SER A 364 4.27 -19.05 5.20
C SER A 364 4.18 -20.29 4.32
N THR A 365 3.84 -20.09 3.06
CA THR A 365 3.73 -21.14 2.04
C THR A 365 4.21 -20.60 0.70
N THR A 366 4.66 -21.48 -0.19
CA THR A 366 5.19 -21.10 -1.50
C THR A 366 4.47 -21.79 -2.64
N ALA A 367 4.40 -21.10 -3.78
CA ALA A 367 3.96 -21.62 -5.06
C ALA A 367 4.79 -20.99 -6.19
N VAL A 368 4.47 -21.31 -7.44
CA VAL A 368 5.13 -20.76 -8.63
C VAL A 368 4.18 -19.89 -9.44
N LEU A 369 4.61 -18.67 -9.75
CA LEU A 369 4.06 -17.85 -10.83
C LEU A 369 4.85 -18.20 -12.10
N THR A 370 4.24 -18.92 -13.03
CA THR A 370 4.82 -19.21 -14.35
C THR A 370 4.41 -18.13 -15.35
N MET A 371 5.39 -17.56 -16.04
CA MET A 371 5.22 -16.49 -17.01
C MET A 371 4.99 -17.08 -18.42
N LYS A 372 3.83 -16.80 -19.00
CA LYS A 372 3.53 -17.07 -20.41
C LYS A 372 4.22 -16.06 -21.31
N GLN A 373 4.72 -16.55 -22.44
CA GLN A 373 5.26 -15.73 -23.52
C GLN A 373 4.19 -14.75 -24.03
N LEU A 374 4.58 -13.48 -24.19
CA LEU A 374 3.79 -12.42 -24.81
C LEU A 374 3.82 -12.60 -26.33
N LYS A 375 2.68 -12.52 -27.01
CA LYS A 375 2.65 -12.37 -28.48
C LYS A 375 3.30 -11.02 -28.86
N THR A 376 3.92 -10.97 -30.03
CA THR A 376 4.50 -9.74 -30.59
C THR A 376 3.91 -9.40 -31.95
N ARG A 377 4.00 -8.11 -32.32
CA ARG A 377 3.63 -7.58 -33.62
C ARG A 377 4.80 -6.78 -34.20
N THR A 378 5.34 -7.26 -35.31
CA THR A 378 6.32 -6.54 -36.15
C THR A 378 5.63 -5.74 -37.25
N GLU A 379 6.15 -4.55 -37.57
CA GLU A 379 5.81 -3.85 -38.82
C GLU A 379 7.07 -3.43 -39.56
N VAL A 380 6.97 -3.40 -40.89
CA VAL A 380 7.96 -2.84 -41.82
C VAL A 380 7.20 -1.90 -42.75
N SER A 381 7.77 -0.74 -43.07
CA SER A 381 7.19 0.18 -44.06
C SER A 381 7.79 -0.06 -45.44
N ASP A 382 6.97 0.10 -46.47
CA ASP A 382 7.45 0.19 -47.86
C ASP A 382 8.29 1.44 -48.09
N ILE A 383 9.26 1.33 -49.00
CA ILE A 383 10.28 2.35 -49.28
C ILE A 383 10.30 2.61 -50.79
N ASN A 384 10.36 3.88 -51.19
CA ASN A 384 10.55 4.27 -52.60
C ASN A 384 11.95 4.88 -52.76
N ALA A 385 12.65 4.54 -53.84
CA ALA A 385 14.05 4.91 -54.07
C ALA A 385 14.43 4.98 -55.56
N LYS A 386 15.71 5.20 -55.85
CA LYS A 386 16.36 5.17 -57.17
C LYS A 386 17.65 4.33 -57.14
N PRO A 387 18.17 3.90 -58.32
CA PRO A 387 19.47 3.22 -58.40
C PRO A 387 20.58 4.06 -57.76
N GLY A 388 21.35 3.48 -56.83
CA GLY A 388 22.41 4.16 -56.09
C GLY A 388 22.01 4.83 -54.76
N ASP A 389 20.72 4.90 -54.42
CA ASP A 389 20.26 5.55 -53.18
C ASP A 389 20.67 4.76 -51.93
N LYS A 390 20.96 5.50 -50.84
CA LYS A 390 21.19 4.93 -49.51
C LYS A 390 19.97 5.12 -48.61
N VAL A 391 19.20 4.05 -48.42
CA VAL A 391 17.95 4.04 -47.64
C VAL A 391 18.16 3.52 -46.21
N THR A 392 17.14 3.62 -45.36
CA THR A 392 17.13 3.05 -44.00
C THR A 392 15.92 2.15 -43.81
N LEU A 393 16.16 0.84 -43.70
CA LEU A 393 15.15 -0.15 -43.34
C LEU A 393 14.85 0.00 -41.85
N SER A 394 13.58 0.06 -41.48
CA SER A 394 13.13 0.16 -40.08
C SER A 394 12.04 -0.86 -39.78
N THR A 395 12.16 -1.52 -38.63
CA THR A 395 11.16 -2.45 -38.09
C THR A 395 10.69 -1.94 -36.74
N SER A 396 9.38 -1.87 -36.52
CA SER A 396 8.79 -1.73 -35.17
C SER A 396 8.56 -3.13 -34.58
N VAL A 397 8.66 -3.26 -33.26
CA VAL A 397 8.31 -4.48 -32.52
C VAL A 397 7.61 -4.11 -31.22
N ALA A 398 6.32 -4.43 -31.11
CA ALA A 398 5.51 -4.25 -29.91
C ALA A 398 5.01 -5.61 -29.37
N ASP A 399 4.68 -5.67 -28.08
CA ASP A 399 3.95 -6.80 -27.49
C ASP A 399 2.42 -6.65 -27.69
N GLU A 400 1.66 -7.67 -27.33
CA GLU A 400 0.19 -7.70 -27.45
C GLU A 400 -0.55 -6.73 -26.51
N ASN A 401 0.14 -6.15 -25.53
CA ASN A 401 -0.38 -5.09 -24.66
C ASN A 401 -0.03 -3.69 -25.22
N GLY A 402 0.68 -3.61 -26.35
CA GLY A 402 1.11 -2.37 -27.01
C GLY A 402 2.43 -1.79 -26.49
N ASN A 403 3.14 -2.48 -25.60
CA ASN A 403 4.43 -1.98 -25.09
C ASN A 403 5.55 -2.18 -26.13
N PRO A 404 6.54 -1.28 -26.20
CA PRO A 404 7.73 -1.48 -27.03
C PRO A 404 8.56 -2.66 -26.50
N VAL A 405 8.92 -3.60 -27.38
CA VAL A 405 9.77 -4.74 -27.01
C VAL A 405 11.17 -4.25 -26.64
N LEU A 406 11.62 -4.62 -25.43
CA LEU A 406 12.82 -4.03 -24.82
C LEU A 406 14.14 -4.69 -25.28
N ASN A 407 14.11 -5.92 -25.79
CA ASN A 407 15.29 -6.68 -26.18
C ASN A 407 15.00 -7.79 -27.24
N GLY A 408 16.07 -8.42 -27.73
CA GLY A 408 16.02 -9.44 -28.77
C GLY A 408 16.45 -8.90 -30.13
N TYR A 409 16.36 -9.71 -31.19
CA TYR A 409 16.92 -9.38 -32.49
C TYR A 409 15.89 -9.41 -33.62
N VAL A 410 16.01 -8.46 -34.55
CA VAL A 410 15.39 -8.52 -35.87
C VAL A 410 16.43 -8.95 -36.89
N THR A 411 16.12 -9.98 -37.69
CA THR A 411 16.87 -10.30 -38.91
C THR A 411 16.19 -9.64 -40.10
N MET A 412 16.96 -8.85 -40.85
CA MET A 412 16.53 -8.21 -42.11
C MET A 412 16.94 -9.07 -43.31
N TYR A 413 15.98 -9.33 -44.19
CA TYR A 413 16.20 -9.94 -45.50
C TYR A 413 15.77 -8.96 -46.61
N VAL A 414 16.49 -8.97 -47.73
CA VAL A 414 16.13 -8.27 -48.97
C VAL A 414 16.25 -9.29 -50.12
N ASN A 415 15.19 -9.49 -50.91
CA ASN A 415 15.05 -10.58 -51.89
C ASN A 415 15.53 -11.94 -51.33
N SER A 416 14.97 -12.32 -50.16
CA SER A 416 15.31 -13.53 -49.40
C SER A 416 16.77 -13.67 -48.91
N LYS A 417 17.69 -12.75 -49.28
CA LYS A 417 19.07 -12.73 -48.79
C LYS A 417 19.16 -12.01 -47.45
N LYS A 418 19.78 -12.64 -46.44
CA LYS A 418 20.03 -12.03 -45.13
C LYS A 418 21.05 -10.89 -45.27
N HIS A 419 20.69 -9.69 -44.82
CA HIS A 419 21.54 -8.49 -44.90
C HIS A 419 21.98 -7.95 -43.54
N ALA A 420 21.16 -8.07 -42.49
CA ALA A 420 21.51 -7.58 -41.16
C ALA A 420 20.88 -8.42 -40.03
N LEU A 421 21.54 -8.43 -38.88
CA LEU A 421 20.98 -8.82 -37.58
C LEU A 421 21.10 -7.61 -36.67
N ILE A 422 19.99 -7.15 -36.11
CA ILE A 422 19.90 -5.86 -35.42
C ILE A 422 19.29 -6.07 -34.03
N ASN A 423 19.94 -5.55 -32.99
CA ASN A 423 19.39 -5.55 -31.63
C ASN A 423 18.20 -4.56 -31.56
N VAL A 424 17.07 -5.01 -31.01
CA VAL A 424 15.89 -4.17 -30.79
C VAL A 424 16.13 -3.25 -29.60
N GLN A 425 16.00 -1.94 -29.81
CA GLN A 425 16.10 -0.94 -28.76
C GLN A 425 14.81 -0.12 -28.68
N ASN A 426 14.14 -0.16 -27.52
CA ASN A 426 12.85 0.53 -27.28
C ASN A 426 11.81 0.24 -28.39
N GLY A 427 11.66 -1.02 -28.79
CA GLY A 427 10.70 -1.44 -29.81
C GLY A 427 11.07 -1.11 -31.26
N PHE A 428 12.33 -0.74 -31.55
CA PHE A 428 12.78 -0.48 -32.93
C PHE A 428 14.10 -1.18 -33.28
N ALA A 429 14.20 -1.60 -34.54
CA ALA A 429 15.44 -2.00 -35.21
C ALA A 429 15.62 -1.18 -36.49
N ARG A 430 16.83 -0.69 -36.79
CA ARG A 430 17.15 0.07 -38.01
C ARG A 430 18.46 -0.35 -38.64
N TYR A 431 18.53 -0.35 -39.98
CA TYR A 431 19.73 -0.65 -40.75
C TYR A 431 19.75 0.17 -42.05
N SER A 432 20.92 0.66 -42.45
CA SER A 432 21.07 1.43 -43.69
C SER A 432 21.55 0.53 -44.83
N TYR A 433 20.83 0.56 -45.93
CA TYR A 433 21.05 -0.27 -47.12
C TYR A 433 21.37 0.62 -48.32
N LEU A 434 22.40 0.26 -49.10
CA LEU A 434 22.77 0.94 -50.34
C LEU A 434 22.23 0.14 -51.52
N ILE A 435 21.46 0.81 -52.38
CA ILE A 435 20.84 0.22 -53.56
C ILE A 435 21.85 0.20 -54.72
N PRO A 436 21.99 -0.91 -55.49
CA PRO A 436 22.88 -0.95 -56.65
C PRO A 436 22.56 0.15 -57.68
N SER A 437 23.60 0.73 -58.29
CA SER A 437 23.47 1.84 -59.25
C SER A 437 22.92 1.44 -60.63
N ASN A 438 22.74 0.15 -60.87
CA ASN A 438 22.32 -0.46 -62.14
C ASN A 438 21.01 -1.28 -62.01
N LEU A 439 20.23 -1.09 -60.94
CA LEU A 439 19.07 -1.92 -60.63
C LEU A 439 17.82 -1.08 -60.40
N ALA A 440 16.71 -1.44 -61.05
CA ALA A 440 15.38 -0.88 -60.83
C ALA A 440 14.32 -2.01 -60.80
N GLY A 441 13.13 -1.70 -60.28
CA GLY A 441 12.10 -2.67 -59.92
C GLY A 441 11.93 -2.81 -58.41
N ASN A 442 11.17 -3.80 -57.96
CA ASN A 442 10.89 -4.01 -56.54
C ASN A 442 11.90 -4.97 -55.90
N LEU A 443 12.29 -4.71 -54.66
CA LEU A 443 12.94 -5.68 -53.77
C LEU A 443 12.03 -5.99 -52.58
N ASP A 444 11.84 -7.26 -52.27
CA ASP A 444 11.05 -7.71 -51.12
C ASP A 444 11.87 -7.58 -49.84
N ILE A 445 11.36 -6.82 -48.86
CA ILE A 445 11.87 -6.78 -47.49
C ILE A 445 11.11 -7.81 -46.67
N LYS A 446 11.82 -8.66 -45.93
CA LYS A 446 11.24 -9.44 -44.83
C LYS A 446 12.00 -9.16 -43.54
N SER A 447 11.29 -8.75 -42.51
CA SER A 447 11.81 -8.66 -41.14
C SER A 447 11.28 -9.82 -40.32
N VAL A 448 12.15 -10.48 -39.57
CA VAL A 448 11.77 -11.52 -38.59
C VAL A 448 12.33 -11.13 -37.24
N TYR A 449 11.47 -10.80 -36.28
CA TYR A 449 11.84 -10.79 -34.87
C TYR A 449 11.92 -12.24 -34.39
N THR A 450 13.10 -12.67 -33.95
CA THR A 450 13.38 -14.09 -33.67
C THR A 450 12.62 -14.64 -32.45
N GLY A 451 12.03 -13.75 -31.65
CA GLY A 451 11.52 -14.08 -30.32
C GLY A 451 12.62 -14.18 -29.26
N THR A 452 12.15 -14.30 -28.03
CA THR A 452 12.89 -14.70 -26.81
C THR A 452 11.97 -15.63 -26.00
N TRP A 453 12.38 -16.12 -24.83
CA TRP A 453 11.44 -16.85 -23.96
C TRP A 453 10.25 -15.96 -23.52
N LYS A 454 10.45 -14.63 -23.40
CA LYS A 454 9.44 -13.65 -22.97
C LYS A 454 8.51 -13.22 -24.10
N TYR A 455 9.06 -13.05 -25.31
CA TYR A 455 8.39 -12.45 -26.44
C TYR A 455 8.35 -13.44 -27.61
N ALA A 456 7.17 -13.75 -28.13
CA ALA A 456 7.01 -14.65 -29.27
C ALA A 456 7.73 -14.11 -30.51
N ASN A 457 8.09 -15.00 -31.43
CA ASN A 457 8.54 -14.58 -32.75
C ASN A 457 7.40 -13.93 -33.53
N SER A 458 7.74 -13.01 -34.42
CA SER A 458 6.81 -12.45 -35.41
C SER A 458 7.58 -11.97 -36.64
N SER A 459 6.88 -11.85 -37.77
CA SER A 459 7.49 -11.36 -39.01
C SER A 459 6.52 -10.53 -39.81
N SER A 460 7.06 -9.54 -40.50
CA SER A 460 6.32 -8.70 -41.45
C SER A 460 7.14 -8.47 -42.70
N THR A 461 6.44 -8.27 -43.82
CA THR A 461 7.00 -7.96 -45.12
C THR A 461 6.71 -6.52 -45.50
N GLY A 462 7.56 -5.97 -46.36
CA GLY A 462 7.38 -4.70 -47.07
C GLY A 462 8.23 -4.73 -48.33
N THR A 463 8.33 -3.62 -49.06
CA THR A 463 9.02 -3.56 -50.35
C THR A 463 9.93 -2.34 -50.48
N ILE A 464 10.95 -2.43 -51.34
CA ILE A 464 11.73 -1.29 -51.84
C ILE A 464 11.39 -1.14 -53.33
N ALA A 465 10.56 -0.18 -53.69
CA ALA A 465 10.27 0.17 -55.08
C ALA A 465 11.38 1.10 -55.62
N ILE A 466 12.32 0.53 -56.39
CA ILE A 466 13.44 1.27 -56.98
C ILE A 466 13.03 1.76 -58.37
N THR A 467 12.89 3.08 -58.51
CA THR A 467 12.35 3.68 -59.73
C THR A 467 13.46 4.06 -60.72
N LYS A 468 13.29 3.64 -61.98
CA LYS A 468 14.18 3.92 -63.12
C LYS A 468 14.59 5.41 -63.20
N LEU A 469 15.81 5.70 -63.65
CA LEU A 469 16.37 7.06 -63.74
C LEU A 469 15.69 7.88 -64.83
N ALA A 470 15.49 9.19 -64.63
CA ALA A 470 14.90 10.03 -65.68
C ALA A 470 15.93 10.34 -66.80
N THR A 471 15.44 10.45 -68.03
CA THR A 471 16.21 10.94 -69.18
C THR A 471 15.58 12.23 -69.73
N LYS A 472 16.23 12.88 -70.69
CA LYS A 472 15.76 14.07 -71.41
C LYS A 472 16.05 13.90 -72.90
N THR A 473 15.04 14.09 -73.74
CA THR A 473 15.19 14.12 -75.21
C THR A 473 15.22 15.60 -75.69
N LEU A 474 15.49 15.87 -76.98
CA LEU A 474 15.38 17.19 -77.68
C LEU A 474 14.94 17.00 -79.17
N ALA A 475 14.06 17.82 -79.77
CA ALA A 475 13.40 17.58 -81.09
C ALA A 475 13.20 18.80 -82.06
N GLY A 476 12.69 18.58 -83.31
CA GLY A 476 12.48 19.59 -84.41
C GLY A 476 11.01 19.86 -84.89
N ASN A 477 10.74 20.87 -85.77
CA ASN A 477 9.41 21.55 -85.99
C ASN A 477 8.85 21.70 -87.44
N ILE A 478 7.49 21.68 -87.64
CA ILE A 478 6.73 21.72 -88.94
C ILE A 478 5.29 22.37 -88.81
N LEU A 479 4.28 22.17 -89.72
CA LEU A 479 2.87 22.70 -89.75
C LEU A 479 1.85 21.83 -90.59
N THR A 480 0.49 21.89 -90.41
CA THR A 480 -0.57 21.22 -91.27
C THR A 480 -2.08 21.68 -91.08
N LYS A 481 -3.09 20.81 -91.33
CA LYS A 481 -4.50 20.85 -90.83
C LYS A 481 -4.95 19.43 -90.33
N PRO A 482 -6.16 19.19 -89.74
CA PRO A 482 -6.48 17.94 -89.03
C PRO A 482 -6.51 16.71 -89.97
N GLY A 483 -5.36 16.06 -90.26
CA GLY A 483 -5.29 14.92 -91.21
C GLY A 483 -4.23 14.90 -92.35
N PHE A 484 -3.13 15.69 -92.36
CA PHE A 484 -2.22 15.83 -93.54
C PHE A 484 -0.67 15.90 -93.21
N ALA A 485 0.28 15.58 -94.12
CA ALA A 485 1.62 14.94 -93.84
C ALA A 485 2.98 15.72 -93.62
N SER A 486 4.05 15.11 -93.03
CA SER A 486 5.39 15.72 -92.62
C SER A 486 6.55 14.75 -92.07
N GLU A 487 7.80 15.18 -91.69
CA GLU A 487 9.00 14.33 -91.26
C GLU A 487 9.89 14.83 -90.05
N PHE A 488 10.37 14.01 -89.07
CA PHE A 488 10.94 14.45 -87.74
C PHE A 488 12.35 13.93 -87.29
N THR A 489 13.00 14.56 -86.28
CA THR A 489 14.36 14.25 -85.72
C THR A 489 14.53 14.52 -84.20
N ALA A 490 15.50 13.88 -83.49
CA ALA A 490 15.78 14.12 -82.05
C ALA A 490 17.11 13.59 -81.43
N ASN A 491 17.49 14.13 -80.24
CA ASN A 491 18.66 13.75 -79.40
C ASN A 491 18.29 13.31 -77.95
N VAL A 492 19.14 12.57 -77.19
CA VAL A 492 18.84 12.05 -75.81
C VAL A 492 20.03 12.06 -74.81
N THR A 493 19.80 12.55 -73.58
CA THR A 493 20.72 12.53 -72.41
C THR A 493 20.02 12.09 -71.10
N ASP A 494 20.77 11.84 -70.02
CA ASP A 494 20.23 11.46 -68.70
C ASP A 494 19.99 12.66 -67.75
N GLN A 495 19.33 12.41 -66.60
CA GLN A 495 19.10 13.43 -65.55
C GLN A 495 20.38 14.04 -64.95
N ASN A 496 21.57 13.50 -65.26
CA ASN A 496 22.89 13.99 -64.84
C ASN A 496 23.66 14.62 -66.02
N GLN A 497 22.99 14.85 -67.16
CA GLN A 497 23.52 15.42 -68.41
C GLN A 497 24.56 14.55 -69.15
N LYS A 498 24.58 13.23 -68.94
CA LYS A 498 25.41 12.29 -69.73
C LYS A 498 24.65 11.74 -70.94
N ASN A 499 25.35 11.43 -72.03
CA ASN A 499 24.74 10.84 -73.23
C ASN A 499 24.16 9.46 -72.96
N VAL A 500 22.99 9.17 -73.54
CA VAL A 500 22.33 7.86 -73.46
C VAL A 500 22.74 7.01 -74.68
N ASN A 501 23.21 5.79 -74.41
CA ASN A 501 23.86 4.91 -75.41
C ASN A 501 23.08 3.62 -75.75
N GLU A 502 21.84 3.49 -75.26
CA GLU A 502 20.94 2.36 -75.51
C GLU A 502 19.53 2.86 -75.82
N GLY A 503 18.61 1.95 -76.19
CA GLY A 503 17.18 2.22 -76.38
C GLY A 503 16.76 2.82 -77.74
N VAL A 504 15.50 3.25 -77.83
CA VAL A 504 14.81 3.63 -79.08
C VAL A 504 13.97 4.89 -78.87
N VAL A 505 13.99 5.83 -79.82
CA VAL A 505 13.05 6.96 -79.89
C VAL A 505 11.87 6.59 -80.79
N VAL A 506 10.67 6.68 -80.21
CA VAL A 506 9.41 6.65 -80.96
C VAL A 506 8.97 8.08 -81.20
N PHE A 507 8.96 8.47 -82.46
CA PHE A 507 8.45 9.77 -82.86
C PHE A 507 6.92 9.75 -82.88
N LYS A 508 6.34 10.87 -82.48
CA LYS A 508 4.90 11.04 -82.25
C LYS A 508 4.52 12.43 -82.78
N LEU A 509 3.44 12.56 -83.55
CA LEU A 509 2.92 13.87 -83.92
C LEU A 509 1.69 14.19 -83.11
N ASN A 510 1.75 15.29 -82.38
CA ASN A 510 0.70 15.71 -81.48
C ASN A 510 0.18 14.51 -80.64
N GLY A 511 1.11 13.76 -80.06
CA GLY A 511 0.84 12.51 -79.33
C GLY A 511 0.83 11.20 -80.14
N LYS A 512 0.34 11.15 -81.39
CA LYS A 512 0.17 9.86 -82.11
C LYS A 512 1.48 9.34 -82.69
N VAL A 513 1.78 8.06 -82.46
CA VAL A 513 2.99 7.39 -82.97
C VAL A 513 3.06 7.41 -84.50
N VAL A 514 4.24 7.75 -85.01
CA VAL A 514 4.51 7.89 -86.44
C VAL A 514 5.48 6.83 -86.98
N GLY A 515 6.14 6.11 -86.08
CA GLY A 515 7.19 5.11 -86.31
C GLY A 515 8.32 5.28 -85.30
N ASN A 516 9.50 4.72 -85.56
CA ASN A 516 10.59 4.64 -84.58
C ASN A 516 12.01 4.70 -85.19
N ALA A 517 13.01 4.97 -84.34
CA ALA A 517 14.43 4.92 -84.68
C ALA A 517 15.31 4.68 -83.44
N THR A 518 16.38 3.89 -83.57
CA THR A 518 17.28 3.51 -82.46
C THR A 518 18.18 4.68 -82.02
N VAL A 519 18.52 4.75 -80.72
CA VAL A 519 19.46 5.75 -80.19
C VAL A 519 20.89 5.20 -80.19
N LYS A 520 21.84 5.99 -80.69
CA LYS A 520 23.29 5.77 -80.52
C LYS A 520 23.97 7.10 -80.25
N ASN A 521 24.85 7.18 -79.24
CA ASN A 521 25.49 8.41 -78.77
C ASN A 521 24.51 9.60 -78.62
N GLY A 522 23.26 9.30 -78.25
CA GLY A 522 22.19 10.27 -78.05
C GLY A 522 21.48 10.87 -79.28
N GLN A 523 21.23 10.17 -80.41
CA GLN A 523 20.46 10.71 -81.57
C GLN A 523 19.57 9.69 -82.36
N ALA A 524 18.47 10.13 -83.03
CA ALA A 524 17.49 9.37 -83.86
C ALA A 524 16.64 10.21 -84.89
N VAL A 525 16.00 9.62 -85.96
CA VAL A 525 15.32 10.32 -87.14
C VAL A 525 14.17 9.52 -87.84
N LEU A 526 13.11 10.13 -88.48
CA LEU A 526 11.93 9.47 -89.15
C LEU A 526 10.99 10.32 -90.10
N LYS A 527 9.97 9.76 -90.81
CA LYS A 527 8.93 10.37 -91.73
C LYS A 527 7.42 10.02 -91.41
N TYR A 528 6.35 10.76 -91.84
CA TYR A 528 4.91 10.58 -91.41
C TYR A 528 3.71 11.29 -92.16
N THR A 529 2.42 10.98 -91.81
CA THR A 529 1.12 11.68 -92.16
C THR A 529 0.17 12.03 -90.96
N ASP A 530 -0.29 13.29 -90.75
CA ASP A 530 -1.12 13.72 -89.57
C ASP A 530 -2.57 13.16 -89.51
N PRO A 531 -3.23 13.13 -88.32
CA PRO A 531 -4.58 12.58 -88.13
C PRO A 531 -5.41 13.29 -87.05
N LEU A 532 -6.09 14.39 -87.39
CA LEU A 532 -7.07 15.06 -86.52
C LEU A 532 -6.53 15.74 -85.24
N THR A 533 -5.35 16.32 -85.35
CA THR A 533 -4.89 17.42 -84.50
C THR A 533 -5.98 18.55 -84.45
N ALA A 534 -6.36 19.09 -83.27
CA ALA A 534 -7.35 20.20 -83.07
C ALA A 534 -6.80 21.61 -83.50
N ALA A 535 -7.09 22.77 -82.86
CA ALA A 535 -6.65 24.13 -83.31
C ALA A 535 -5.32 24.72 -82.80
N GLY A 536 -4.60 25.54 -83.59
CA GLY A 536 -3.43 26.34 -83.14
C GLY A 536 -2.06 25.71 -83.43
N LYS A 537 -0.97 26.18 -82.80
CA LYS A 537 0.43 25.71 -83.08
C LYS A 537 0.83 24.47 -82.27
N TYR A 538 0.91 23.29 -82.92
CA TYR A 538 1.16 22.00 -82.21
C TYR A 538 2.58 21.61 -82.04
N ARG A 539 2.83 20.30 -81.87
CA ARG A 539 4.04 19.73 -81.35
C ARG A 539 4.36 18.36 -81.95
N ILE A 540 5.53 18.25 -82.57
CA ILE A 540 6.30 17.03 -82.80
C ILE A 540 6.90 16.59 -81.48
N ASN A 541 6.50 15.40 -81.06
CA ASN A 541 7.09 14.67 -79.94
C ASN A 541 8.16 13.72 -80.47
N ALA A 542 9.32 13.69 -79.80
CA ALA A 542 10.25 12.59 -79.91
C ALA A 542 10.32 11.89 -78.56
N ASN A 543 9.93 10.61 -78.48
CA ASN A 543 9.71 9.91 -77.22
C ASN A 543 10.64 8.70 -77.12
N TYR A 544 11.84 8.91 -76.56
CA TYR A 544 12.74 7.85 -76.12
C TYR A 544 11.99 6.89 -75.18
N LEU A 545 11.92 5.60 -75.51
CA LEU A 545 11.10 4.60 -74.78
C LEU A 545 11.67 4.16 -73.43
N GLY A 546 12.90 4.55 -73.10
CA GLY A 546 13.58 4.02 -71.92
C GLY A 546 14.13 2.60 -72.13
N THR A 547 14.63 2.03 -71.03
CA THR A 547 15.14 0.65 -70.91
C THR A 547 14.78 0.12 -69.52
N ASP A 548 15.46 -0.91 -69.00
CA ASP A 548 15.27 -1.36 -67.63
C ASP A 548 15.98 -0.54 -66.55
N LEU A 549 16.92 0.33 -66.94
CA LEU A 549 17.54 1.30 -66.02
C LEU A 549 16.96 2.72 -66.16
N TYR A 550 16.58 3.11 -67.37
CA TYR A 550 16.13 4.47 -67.70
C TYR A 550 14.63 4.54 -68.01
N LYS A 551 13.95 5.56 -67.48
CA LYS A 551 12.58 5.91 -67.87
C LYS A 551 12.57 6.46 -69.29
N GLU A 552 11.41 6.32 -69.95
CA GLU A 552 11.13 7.08 -71.16
C GLU A 552 11.29 8.58 -70.92
N SER A 553 11.69 9.29 -71.96
CA SER A 553 11.68 10.75 -71.99
C SER A 553 11.26 11.26 -73.35
N ALA A 554 10.89 12.54 -73.40
CA ALA A 554 10.55 13.17 -74.65
C ALA A 554 10.93 14.64 -74.66
N ASP A 555 10.91 15.19 -75.86
CA ASP A 555 10.83 16.62 -76.10
C ASP A 555 9.67 16.98 -77.04
N GLU A 556 9.41 18.27 -77.14
CA GLU A 556 8.35 18.86 -77.97
C GLU A 556 8.83 20.12 -78.71
N ASN A 557 8.77 20.07 -80.04
CA ASN A 557 8.95 21.21 -80.94
C ASN A 557 7.78 21.27 -81.95
N ILE A 558 7.57 22.28 -82.81
CA ILE A 558 6.17 22.76 -83.20
C ILE A 558 5.43 22.14 -84.45
N TYR A 559 4.07 22.30 -84.60
CA TYR A 559 3.18 21.73 -85.69
C TYR A 559 1.71 22.31 -85.98
N ASN A 560 1.45 23.51 -86.51
CA ASN A 560 0.13 24.25 -86.60
C ASN A 560 -1.18 23.65 -87.28
N VAL A 561 -2.45 23.72 -86.73
CA VAL A 561 -3.77 23.04 -87.18
C VAL A 561 -5.18 23.66 -86.68
N SER A 562 -6.42 23.01 -86.70
CA SER A 562 -7.85 23.44 -86.31
C SER A 562 -8.80 22.49 -85.42
N GLN A 563 -9.66 23.00 -84.47
CA GLN A 563 -10.38 22.56 -83.16
C GLN A 563 -11.11 21.19 -82.80
N LEU A 564 -11.33 20.85 -81.47
CA LEU A 564 -12.05 19.65 -80.82
C LEU A 564 -12.71 19.82 -79.37
N LYS A 565 -13.49 18.86 -78.79
CA LYS A 565 -13.95 18.80 -77.34
C LYS A 565 -13.02 18.03 -76.36
N THR A 566 -13.21 18.14 -75.03
CA THR A 566 -12.44 17.43 -73.96
C THR A 566 -13.25 16.60 -72.94
N ILE A 567 -12.58 15.59 -72.36
CA ILE A 567 -12.95 14.70 -71.25
C ILE A 567 -11.79 14.70 -70.24
N ILE A 568 -12.06 14.76 -68.93
CA ILE A 568 -11.02 14.93 -67.89
C ILE A 568 -11.25 14.01 -66.68
N SER A 569 -10.17 13.39 -66.21
CA SER A 569 -10.15 12.39 -65.13
C SER A 569 -9.06 12.72 -64.10
N GLY A 570 -9.34 12.56 -62.81
CA GLY A 570 -8.42 12.86 -61.73
C GLY A 570 -8.23 11.67 -60.80
N ASP A 571 -6.98 11.43 -60.38
CA ASP A 571 -6.65 10.37 -59.43
C ASP A 571 -6.96 10.81 -57.98
N ASN A 572 -7.16 9.86 -57.08
CA ASN A 572 -7.23 10.13 -55.64
C ASN A 572 -5.81 10.16 -55.06
N PHE A 573 -5.49 11.20 -54.28
CA PHE A 573 -4.17 11.42 -53.69
C PHE A 573 -4.20 11.29 -52.16
N SER A 574 -3.04 11.00 -51.57
CA SER A 574 -2.81 11.16 -50.14
C SER A 574 -1.46 11.82 -49.86
N THR A 575 -1.36 12.52 -48.75
CA THR A 575 -0.12 13.17 -48.29
C THR A 575 -0.16 13.45 -46.78
N VAL A 576 0.87 14.11 -46.28
CA VAL A 576 1.02 14.60 -44.91
C VAL A 576 0.99 16.14 -44.93
N VAL A 577 0.50 16.79 -43.89
CA VAL A 577 0.60 18.26 -43.73
C VAL A 577 2.04 18.74 -43.96
N GLY A 578 2.21 19.84 -44.68
CA GLY A 578 3.52 20.41 -45.00
C GLY A 578 4.35 19.63 -46.03
N LYS A 579 3.90 18.46 -46.50
CA LYS A 579 4.53 17.75 -47.62
C LYS A 579 3.78 18.02 -48.93
N THR A 580 4.49 18.64 -49.87
CA THR A 580 4.00 18.93 -51.22
C THR A 580 3.56 17.64 -51.93
N VAL A 581 2.33 17.66 -52.43
CA VAL A 581 1.77 16.63 -53.31
C VAL A 581 1.57 17.22 -54.71
N THR A 582 1.89 16.46 -55.75
CA THR A 582 1.62 16.85 -57.14
C THR A 582 0.25 16.32 -57.53
N LEU A 583 -0.75 17.19 -57.53
CA LEU A 583 -2.11 16.85 -57.98
C LEU A 583 -2.10 16.78 -59.50
N LYS A 584 -2.32 15.58 -60.04
CA LYS A 584 -2.30 15.28 -61.48
C LYS A 584 -3.71 14.94 -61.98
N VAL A 585 -4.05 15.39 -63.18
CA VAL A 585 -5.25 14.98 -63.92
C VAL A 585 -4.90 14.64 -65.36
N ASN A 586 -5.63 13.69 -65.94
CA ASN A 586 -5.46 13.19 -67.31
C ASN A 586 -6.63 13.66 -68.18
N LEU A 587 -6.35 14.13 -69.40
CA LEU A 587 -7.30 14.71 -70.34
C LEU A 587 -7.26 14.01 -71.71
N LEU A 588 -8.43 13.58 -72.17
CA LEU A 588 -8.66 13.02 -73.50
C LEU A 588 -9.64 13.91 -74.26
N ASP A 589 -9.71 13.78 -75.58
CA ASP A 589 -10.74 14.43 -76.40
C ASP A 589 -11.91 13.49 -76.69
N GLU A 590 -12.94 14.01 -77.36
CA GLU A 590 -14.11 13.21 -77.77
C GLU A 590 -13.79 12.06 -78.74
N SER A 591 -12.65 12.13 -79.44
CA SER A 591 -12.12 11.06 -80.29
C SER A 591 -11.22 10.08 -79.51
N ARG A 592 -11.11 10.25 -78.19
CA ARG A 592 -10.28 9.47 -77.25
C ARG A 592 -8.77 9.60 -77.46
N TYR A 593 -8.31 10.60 -78.23
CA TYR A 593 -6.90 10.98 -78.28
C TYR A 593 -6.56 11.91 -77.09
N ILE A 594 -5.27 12.14 -76.84
CA ILE A 594 -4.82 12.96 -75.70
C ILE A 594 -4.96 14.45 -76.01
N VAL A 595 -5.51 15.22 -75.06
CA VAL A 595 -5.60 16.69 -75.16
C VAL A 595 -4.22 17.27 -74.91
N ASN A 596 -3.50 17.67 -75.97
CA ASN A 596 -2.06 17.93 -75.86
C ASN A 596 -1.68 19.28 -75.23
N ASN A 597 -2.65 20.16 -74.93
CA ASN A 597 -2.40 21.56 -74.52
C ASN A 597 -3.61 22.20 -73.83
N GLY A 598 -3.47 23.47 -73.44
CA GLY A 598 -4.47 24.27 -72.72
C GLY A 598 -4.18 24.37 -71.24
N THR A 599 -5.10 24.92 -70.44
CA THR A 599 -4.81 25.34 -69.06
C THR A 599 -5.86 24.83 -68.08
N VAL A 600 -5.45 23.95 -67.17
CA VAL A 600 -6.29 23.51 -66.05
C VAL A 600 -6.10 24.45 -64.87
N ARG A 601 -7.20 25.03 -64.38
CA ARG A 601 -7.27 25.76 -63.10
C ARG A 601 -7.58 24.76 -61.99
N PHE A 602 -6.70 24.69 -60.99
CA PHE A 602 -6.85 23.79 -59.85
C PHE A 602 -7.38 24.53 -58.62
N TYR A 603 -8.26 23.84 -57.90
CA TYR A 603 -8.84 24.31 -56.65
C TYR A 603 -8.78 23.19 -55.62
N VAL A 604 -8.51 23.49 -54.35
CA VAL A 604 -8.57 22.53 -53.23
C VAL A 604 -9.57 23.03 -52.20
N ASN A 605 -10.64 22.26 -51.97
CA ASN A 605 -11.81 22.69 -51.19
C ASN A 605 -12.33 24.06 -51.65
N ASN A 606 -12.60 24.16 -52.96
CA ASN A 606 -13.02 25.36 -53.69
C ASN A 606 -12.07 26.59 -53.63
N THR A 607 -10.98 26.53 -52.86
CA THR A 607 -9.93 27.57 -52.87
C THR A 607 -9.06 27.40 -54.11
N TYR A 608 -8.91 28.41 -54.97
CA TYR A 608 -7.99 28.36 -56.12
C TYR A 608 -6.53 28.23 -55.62
N ILE A 609 -5.81 27.23 -56.13
CA ILE A 609 -4.40 26.98 -55.75
C ILE A 609 -3.40 27.29 -56.88
N GLY A 610 -3.90 27.63 -58.07
CA GLY A 610 -3.10 27.97 -59.25
C GLY A 610 -3.60 27.29 -60.51
N ASN A 611 -2.84 27.44 -61.59
CA ASN A 611 -3.10 26.77 -62.86
C ASN A 611 -1.88 25.97 -63.30
N ALA A 612 -2.12 25.00 -64.19
CA ALA A 612 -1.07 24.26 -64.87
C ALA A 612 -1.47 24.04 -66.33
N SER A 613 -0.47 24.13 -67.22
CA SER A 613 -0.64 23.75 -68.62
C SER A 613 -0.85 22.25 -68.74
N VAL A 614 -1.68 21.83 -69.68
CA VAL A 614 -1.76 20.45 -70.13
C VAL A 614 -0.58 20.17 -71.07
N VAL A 615 0.06 19.02 -70.90
CA VAL A 615 1.12 18.46 -71.76
C VAL A 615 0.80 16.99 -71.95
N LYS A 616 0.71 16.51 -73.20
CA LYS A 616 0.35 15.10 -73.54
C LYS A 616 -0.89 14.54 -72.81
N GLY A 617 -1.97 15.31 -72.69
CA GLY A 617 -3.15 14.88 -71.94
C GLY A 617 -2.92 14.79 -70.43
N VAL A 618 -1.98 15.54 -69.86
CA VAL A 618 -1.75 15.64 -68.42
C VAL A 618 -1.58 17.09 -67.99
N ALA A 619 -2.35 17.55 -67.00
CA ALA A 619 -2.01 18.75 -66.23
C ALA A 619 -1.70 18.36 -64.79
N GLN A 620 -0.75 19.07 -64.16
CA GLN A 620 -0.38 18.79 -62.78
C GLN A 620 0.09 20.04 -62.03
N ILE A 621 -0.27 20.16 -60.76
CA ILE A 621 0.14 21.29 -59.89
C ILE A 621 0.71 20.79 -58.56
N ASN A 622 1.75 21.45 -58.07
CA ASN A 622 2.30 21.19 -56.74
C ASN A 622 1.48 21.94 -55.68
N PHE A 623 0.98 21.20 -54.69
CA PHE A 623 0.18 21.71 -53.59
C PHE A 623 0.76 21.27 -52.25
N THR A 624 1.08 22.21 -51.37
CA THR A 624 1.52 21.93 -50.00
C THR A 624 0.35 22.21 -49.04
N PRO A 625 -0.31 21.17 -48.48
CA PRO A 625 -1.43 21.39 -47.57
C PRO A 625 -0.95 22.00 -46.25
N SER A 626 -1.56 23.13 -45.87
CA SER A 626 -1.42 23.73 -44.55
C SER A 626 -2.32 23.07 -43.51
N LEU A 627 -2.05 23.37 -42.23
CA LEU A 627 -2.68 22.79 -41.04
C LEU A 627 -4.23 22.77 -41.10
N LYS A 628 -4.86 23.73 -41.79
CA LYS A 628 -6.33 23.78 -41.96
C LYS A 628 -6.93 22.55 -42.66
N TYR A 629 -6.11 21.81 -43.42
CA TYR A 629 -6.48 20.59 -44.13
C TYR A 629 -6.13 19.29 -43.37
N GLU A 630 -5.50 19.39 -42.20
CA GLU A 630 -5.06 18.22 -41.43
C GLU A 630 -6.20 17.25 -41.07
N SER A 631 -5.91 15.95 -41.15
CA SER A 631 -6.84 14.85 -40.81
C SER A 631 -8.15 14.86 -41.61
N LYS A 632 -8.18 15.56 -42.75
CA LYS A 632 -9.35 15.65 -43.63
C LYS A 632 -9.07 14.97 -44.96
N GLN A 633 -10.12 14.38 -45.51
CA GLN A 633 -10.22 14.21 -46.95
C GLN A 633 -10.88 15.47 -47.51
N VAL A 634 -10.26 16.10 -48.51
CA VAL A 634 -10.81 17.26 -49.22
C VAL A 634 -10.83 17.01 -50.71
N ARG A 635 -11.88 17.49 -51.37
CA ARG A 635 -11.98 17.40 -52.82
C ARG A 635 -11.08 18.46 -53.47
N TYR A 636 -10.25 18.05 -54.41
CA TYR A 636 -9.67 18.97 -55.38
C TYR A 636 -10.51 18.96 -56.67
N THR A 637 -10.57 20.12 -57.31
CA THR A 637 -11.31 20.34 -58.56
C THR A 637 -10.32 20.81 -59.61
N ALA A 638 -10.39 20.25 -60.81
CA ALA A 638 -9.56 20.62 -61.95
C ALA A 638 -10.46 21.03 -63.11
N ASN A 639 -10.44 22.33 -63.44
CA ASN A 639 -11.24 22.95 -64.49
C ASN A 639 -10.34 23.24 -65.70
N TYR A 640 -10.44 22.43 -66.75
CA TYR A 640 -9.83 22.73 -68.04
C TYR A 640 -10.50 23.96 -68.66
N THR A 641 -9.70 24.99 -68.93
CA THR A 641 -10.15 26.23 -69.55
C THR A 641 -10.20 26.05 -71.06
N LYS A 642 -11.32 26.42 -71.71
CA LYS A 642 -11.40 26.43 -73.17
C LYS A 642 -10.27 27.27 -73.75
N ASN A 643 -9.69 26.83 -74.86
CA ASN A 643 -8.64 27.52 -75.58
C ASN A 643 -8.92 27.48 -77.09
N ASP A 644 -7.94 27.83 -77.92
CA ASP A 644 -8.04 27.79 -79.38
C ASP A 644 -8.31 26.33 -79.82
N TYR A 645 -7.39 25.48 -79.37
CA TYR A 645 -7.32 24.03 -79.43
C TYR A 645 -8.62 23.29 -79.04
N TYR A 646 -9.15 23.41 -77.80
CA TYR A 646 -10.28 22.60 -77.30
C TYR A 646 -11.29 23.32 -76.36
N LEU A 647 -12.50 22.73 -76.19
CA LEU A 647 -13.55 23.22 -75.26
C LEU A 647 -13.30 22.90 -73.77
N ASN A 648 -14.03 23.52 -72.84
CA ASN A 648 -13.83 23.40 -71.39
C ASN A 648 -14.46 22.13 -70.77
N SER A 649 -13.84 21.61 -69.69
CA SER A 649 -14.34 20.44 -68.94
C SER A 649 -13.84 20.43 -67.49
N THR A 650 -14.54 19.74 -66.58
CA THR A 650 -14.20 19.68 -65.14
C THR A 650 -14.09 18.25 -64.62
N THR A 651 -13.12 17.97 -63.76
CA THR A 651 -13.06 16.74 -62.95
C THR A 651 -12.85 17.04 -61.47
N TYR A 652 -13.07 16.01 -60.64
CA TYR A 652 -12.88 16.04 -59.19
C TYR A 652 -12.11 14.81 -58.74
N GLY A 653 -11.25 14.97 -57.73
CA GLY A 653 -10.62 13.86 -57.03
C GLY A 653 -10.48 14.15 -55.54
N ASN A 654 -10.30 13.10 -54.73
CA ASN A 654 -10.13 13.23 -53.28
C ASN A 654 -8.65 13.30 -52.91
N LEU A 655 -8.30 14.24 -52.06
CA LEU A 655 -6.98 14.36 -51.42
C LEU A 655 -7.13 14.08 -49.93
N THR A 656 -6.46 13.04 -49.42
CA THR A 656 -6.45 12.68 -47.99
C THR A 656 -5.19 13.19 -47.31
N ILE A 657 -5.31 14.08 -46.32
CA ILE A 657 -4.16 14.67 -45.61
C ILE A 657 -4.06 14.09 -44.20
N THR A 658 -2.88 13.61 -43.84
CA THR A 658 -2.56 12.99 -42.54
C THR A 658 -1.61 13.85 -41.69
N LYS A 659 -1.54 13.56 -40.38
CA LYS A 659 -0.64 14.23 -39.42
C LYS A 659 0.81 13.78 -39.56
N GLN A 660 1.76 14.59 -39.09
CA GLN A 660 3.18 14.21 -39.08
C GLN A 660 3.50 13.29 -37.89
N LEU A 661 4.26 12.21 -38.14
CA LEU A 661 4.78 11.32 -37.09
C LEU A 661 5.90 11.96 -36.24
N GLU A 662 6.57 12.99 -36.75
CA GLU A 662 7.62 13.73 -36.06
C GLU A 662 7.42 15.23 -36.34
N VAL A 663 7.37 16.03 -35.28
CA VAL A 663 7.28 17.49 -35.34
C VAL A 663 8.36 18.13 -34.46
N TYR A 664 8.67 19.39 -34.74
CA TYR A 664 9.79 20.13 -34.15
C TYR A 664 9.28 21.45 -33.54
N VAL A 665 9.80 21.79 -32.36
CA VAL A 665 9.45 23.02 -31.60
C VAL A 665 10.73 23.80 -31.29
N SER A 666 10.67 25.13 -31.41
CA SER A 666 11.81 26.04 -31.19
C SER A 666 11.32 27.38 -30.62
N PRO A 667 12.08 28.08 -29.75
CA PRO A 667 11.67 29.40 -29.25
C PRO A 667 11.55 30.44 -30.38
N ASN A 668 12.33 30.24 -31.45
CA ASN A 668 12.36 31.04 -32.66
C ASN A 668 11.41 30.49 -33.76
N GLY A 669 10.56 29.51 -33.42
CA GLY A 669 9.57 28.94 -34.33
C GLY A 669 8.30 29.80 -34.46
N SER A 670 7.34 29.30 -35.24
CA SER A 670 6.02 29.90 -35.39
C SER A 670 4.95 28.81 -35.50
N ASP A 671 3.82 28.98 -34.83
CA ASP A 671 2.66 28.09 -34.95
C ASP A 671 1.84 28.32 -36.24
N SER A 672 2.34 29.19 -37.13
CA SER A 672 1.94 29.25 -38.55
C SER A 672 2.80 28.36 -39.47
N ASN A 673 3.91 27.80 -38.96
CA ASN A 673 4.78 26.92 -39.74
C ASN A 673 4.17 25.51 -39.88
N PHE A 674 4.83 24.64 -40.64
CA PHE A 674 4.45 23.23 -40.75
C PHE A 674 4.99 22.34 -39.61
N GLY A 675 5.78 22.87 -38.66
CA GLY A 675 6.35 22.06 -37.58
C GLY A 675 7.45 21.08 -38.01
N ASN A 676 8.06 21.28 -39.17
CA ASN A 676 9.17 20.46 -39.65
C ASN A 676 10.53 21.00 -39.18
N LYS A 677 11.63 20.27 -39.40
CA LYS A 677 12.94 20.61 -38.85
C LYS A 677 13.48 22.00 -39.26
N THR A 678 13.14 22.50 -40.45
CA THR A 678 13.56 23.83 -40.91
C THR A 678 12.55 24.93 -40.58
N HIS A 679 11.28 24.57 -40.40
CA HIS A 679 10.19 25.47 -40.04
C HIS A 679 9.45 24.89 -38.81
N PRO A 680 10.06 24.96 -37.61
CA PRO A 680 9.49 24.40 -36.39
C PRO A 680 8.31 25.23 -35.88
N PHE A 681 7.43 24.58 -35.11
CA PHE A 681 6.41 25.22 -34.30
C PHE A 681 7.05 26.07 -33.19
N LYS A 682 6.28 26.98 -32.61
CA LYS A 682 6.68 27.80 -31.46
C LYS A 682 6.29 27.15 -30.14
N THR A 683 5.11 26.53 -30.07
CA THR A 683 4.56 25.97 -28.82
C THR A 683 4.42 24.45 -28.84
N ILE A 684 4.63 23.86 -27.67
CA ILE A 684 4.48 22.43 -27.38
C ILE A 684 3.00 22.04 -27.44
N GLN A 685 2.09 22.87 -26.94
CA GLN A 685 0.65 22.60 -27.06
C GLN A 685 0.20 22.48 -28.53
N HIS A 686 0.67 23.38 -29.40
CA HIS A 686 0.36 23.31 -30.83
C HIS A 686 0.99 22.06 -31.48
N ALA A 687 2.20 21.68 -31.10
CA ALA A 687 2.84 20.46 -31.56
C ALA A 687 2.08 19.18 -31.16
N ILE A 688 1.53 19.10 -29.93
CA ILE A 688 0.68 17.98 -29.48
C ILE A 688 -0.59 17.87 -30.34
N ASN A 689 -1.21 19.01 -30.67
CA ASN A 689 -2.40 19.06 -31.50
C ASN A 689 -2.14 18.58 -32.95
N HIS A 690 -0.93 18.76 -33.50
CA HIS A 690 -0.61 18.51 -34.92
C HIS A 690 0.28 17.29 -35.18
N VAL A 691 0.82 16.64 -34.14
CA VAL A 691 1.51 15.36 -34.27
C VAL A 691 0.52 14.19 -34.38
N ALA A 692 0.90 13.12 -35.08
CA ALA A 692 0.16 11.87 -35.15
C ALA A 692 0.14 11.12 -33.80
N LEU A 693 -0.75 10.13 -33.67
CA LEU A 693 -0.82 9.25 -32.49
C LEU A 693 0.50 8.46 -32.33
N LEU A 694 1.02 8.43 -31.09
CA LEU A 694 2.33 7.87 -30.72
C LEU A 694 3.54 8.56 -31.39
N GLY A 695 3.32 9.73 -32.00
CA GLY A 695 4.36 10.51 -32.66
C GLY A 695 5.32 11.22 -31.70
N LYS A 696 6.36 11.83 -32.27
CA LYS A 696 7.45 12.48 -31.54
C LYS A 696 7.40 14.00 -31.67
N ILE A 697 7.69 14.69 -30.58
CA ILE A 697 7.87 16.13 -30.51
C ILE A 697 9.32 16.40 -30.12
N TYR A 698 10.12 16.88 -31.06
CA TYR A 698 11.50 17.28 -30.84
C TYR A 698 11.56 18.74 -30.40
N VAL A 699 11.99 18.99 -29.17
CA VAL A 699 12.04 20.32 -28.57
C VAL A 699 13.49 20.79 -28.54
N ALA A 700 13.77 21.88 -29.26
CA ALA A 700 15.11 22.44 -29.38
C ALA A 700 15.61 23.10 -28.08
N LYS A 701 16.90 23.43 -28.02
CA LYS A 701 17.50 24.22 -26.92
C LYS A 701 16.77 25.55 -26.74
N GLY A 702 16.44 25.89 -25.49
CA GLY A 702 15.75 27.12 -25.11
C GLY A 702 14.78 26.95 -23.94
N THR A 703 14.15 28.05 -23.56
CA THR A 703 13.13 28.11 -22.50
C THR A 703 11.76 28.39 -23.10
N TYR A 704 10.81 27.48 -22.90
CA TYR A 704 9.45 27.52 -23.43
C TYR A 704 8.50 27.91 -22.30
N LYS A 705 8.01 29.16 -22.33
CA LYS A 705 7.08 29.68 -21.32
C LYS A 705 5.65 29.23 -21.63
N GLU A 706 5.34 27.99 -21.27
CA GLU A 706 4.04 27.35 -21.49
C GLU A 706 3.52 26.72 -20.19
N ASN A 707 2.20 26.78 -20.02
CA ASN A 707 1.47 26.01 -19.03
C ASN A 707 0.08 25.65 -19.57
N SER A 708 -0.66 24.87 -18.80
CA SER A 708 -2.00 24.34 -19.14
C SER A 708 -2.01 23.47 -20.40
N ILE A 709 -0.89 22.82 -20.73
CA ILE A 709 -0.72 21.97 -21.91
C ILE A 709 -1.56 20.70 -21.76
N LEU A 710 -2.68 20.62 -22.49
CA LEU A 710 -3.58 19.48 -22.51
C LEU A 710 -3.02 18.34 -23.36
N LEU A 711 -2.89 17.15 -22.77
CA LEU A 711 -2.59 15.91 -23.47
C LEU A 711 -3.88 15.32 -24.09
N ASN A 712 -4.15 15.66 -25.34
CA ASN A 712 -5.26 15.11 -26.12
C ASN A 712 -4.83 14.02 -27.13
N ASN A 713 -3.59 13.53 -26.99
CA ASN A 713 -2.94 12.57 -27.88
C ASN A 713 -1.79 11.86 -27.15
N SER A 714 -1.52 10.58 -27.42
CA SER A 714 -0.33 9.90 -26.86
C SER A 714 0.93 10.35 -27.60
N VAL A 715 1.93 10.91 -26.90
CA VAL A 715 3.11 11.53 -27.52
C VAL A 715 4.42 11.26 -26.76
N ARG A 716 5.54 11.33 -27.48
CA ARG A 716 6.89 11.33 -26.93
C ARG A 716 7.57 12.68 -27.15
N ILE A 717 7.83 13.43 -26.08
CA ILE A 717 8.51 14.73 -26.11
C ILE A 717 9.99 14.53 -25.76
N ILE A 718 10.88 15.02 -26.62
CA ILE A 718 12.33 14.82 -26.54
C ILE A 718 13.03 16.17 -26.62
N GLY A 719 13.63 16.61 -25.51
CA GLY A 719 14.47 17.82 -25.46
C GLY A 719 15.89 17.57 -25.97
N SER A 720 16.64 18.65 -26.27
CA SER A 720 18.07 18.55 -26.63
C SER A 720 18.95 18.11 -25.45
N GLY A 721 18.58 18.46 -24.21
CA GLY A 721 19.32 18.13 -23.01
C GLY A 721 18.68 18.70 -21.74
N VAL A 722 18.90 18.03 -20.60
CA VAL A 722 18.25 18.33 -19.31
C VAL A 722 18.58 19.71 -18.73
N ASN A 723 19.68 20.34 -19.16
CA ASN A 723 20.05 21.72 -18.81
C ASN A 723 19.96 22.69 -20.01
N GLU A 724 19.37 22.25 -21.13
CA GLU A 724 19.27 23.01 -22.39
C GLU A 724 17.84 23.28 -22.85
N CYS A 725 16.95 22.32 -22.64
CA CYS A 725 15.55 22.36 -23.03
C CYS A 725 14.70 22.49 -21.76
N ILE A 726 14.11 23.66 -21.53
CA ILE A 726 13.42 24.01 -20.29
C ILE A 726 11.97 24.39 -20.61
N ILE A 727 11.01 23.64 -20.07
CA ILE A 727 9.59 24.00 -20.09
C ILE A 727 9.29 24.73 -18.79
N ASP A 728 8.81 25.97 -18.87
CA ASP A 728 8.73 26.90 -17.75
C ASP A 728 7.30 27.40 -17.53
N GLY A 729 6.64 26.89 -16.48
CA GLY A 729 5.28 27.26 -16.09
C GLY A 729 5.14 28.71 -15.61
N SER A 730 6.24 29.46 -15.52
CA SER A 730 6.30 30.88 -15.19
C SER A 730 5.59 31.24 -13.88
N SER A 731 5.58 30.31 -12.92
CA SER A 731 4.85 30.38 -11.63
C SER A 731 3.35 30.67 -11.78
N SER A 732 2.76 30.38 -12.95
CA SER A 732 1.43 30.86 -13.35
C SER A 732 0.38 29.75 -13.50
N GLY A 733 0.78 28.52 -13.84
CA GLY A 733 -0.15 27.41 -14.04
C GLY A 733 0.50 26.02 -14.02
N MET A 734 -0.33 24.98 -13.95
CA MET A 734 0.13 23.58 -14.06
C MET A 734 0.66 23.34 -15.47
N ILE A 735 1.85 22.76 -15.64
CA ILE A 735 2.50 22.74 -16.95
C ILE A 735 1.81 21.77 -17.92
N PHE A 736 1.65 20.50 -17.53
CA PHE A 736 0.93 19.48 -18.32
C PHE A 736 -0.34 19.00 -17.60
N ASN A 737 -1.44 18.97 -18.34
CA ASN A 737 -2.69 18.34 -17.96
C ASN A 737 -2.91 17.06 -18.78
N ALA A 738 -2.46 15.92 -18.25
CA ALA A 738 -2.67 14.60 -18.84
C ALA A 738 -3.89 13.87 -18.25
N SER A 739 -5.02 14.58 -18.16
CA SER A 739 -6.25 14.09 -17.51
C SER A 739 -7.06 13.05 -18.30
N ILE A 740 -6.60 12.66 -19.49
CA ILE A 740 -7.31 11.71 -20.35
C ILE A 740 -6.59 10.36 -20.31
N GLU A 741 -7.13 9.42 -19.53
CA GLU A 741 -6.51 8.13 -19.17
C GLU A 741 -5.93 7.34 -20.35
N LYS A 742 -6.64 7.29 -21.49
CA LYS A 742 -6.20 6.54 -22.68
C LYS A 742 -4.96 7.10 -23.38
N TYR A 743 -4.46 8.27 -22.99
CA TYR A 743 -3.29 8.90 -23.61
C TYR A 743 -2.06 8.83 -22.70
N SER A 744 -0.93 8.45 -23.28
CA SER A 744 0.36 8.34 -22.58
C SER A 744 1.31 9.49 -22.91
N LEU A 745 2.07 9.93 -21.92
CA LEU A 745 3.10 10.97 -22.05
C LEU A 745 4.47 10.39 -21.73
N GLU A 746 5.37 10.43 -22.71
CA GLU A 746 6.78 10.05 -22.53
C GLU A 746 7.68 11.29 -22.65
N LEU A 747 8.40 11.62 -21.58
CA LEU A 747 9.29 12.78 -21.49
C LEU A 747 10.76 12.33 -21.45
N ARG A 748 11.60 12.90 -22.33
CA ARG A 748 13.05 12.64 -22.35
C ARG A 748 13.91 13.90 -22.43
N ASN A 749 15.04 13.89 -21.72
CA ASN A 749 16.16 14.84 -21.89
C ASN A 749 15.77 16.32 -21.76
N LEU A 750 14.95 16.68 -20.78
CA LEU A 750 14.43 18.04 -20.60
C LEU A 750 14.20 18.42 -19.13
N CYS A 751 14.10 19.72 -18.87
CA CYS A 751 13.71 20.29 -17.59
C CYS A 751 12.26 20.78 -17.63
N ILE A 752 11.54 20.65 -16.51
CA ILE A 752 10.19 21.17 -16.28
C ILE A 752 10.24 21.97 -14.96
N GLN A 753 9.97 23.27 -15.03
CA GLN A 753 10.19 24.17 -13.91
C GLN A 753 9.10 25.22 -13.69
N ASN A 754 9.02 25.73 -12.46
CA ASN A 754 8.12 26.83 -12.06
C ASN A 754 6.64 26.57 -12.38
N GLY A 755 6.21 25.31 -12.49
CA GLY A 755 4.80 24.97 -12.59
C GLY A 755 4.06 25.26 -11.29
N LYS A 756 2.80 25.70 -11.36
CA LYS A 756 2.02 26.11 -10.18
C LYS A 756 0.54 25.73 -10.27
N SER A 757 0.00 25.02 -9.28
CA SER A 757 -1.45 24.77 -9.17
C SER A 757 -2.03 25.05 -7.78
N SER A 758 -3.15 25.76 -7.75
CA SER A 758 -3.98 25.94 -6.54
C SER A 758 -5.13 24.93 -6.44
N LYS A 759 -5.38 24.12 -7.49
CA LYS A 759 -6.48 23.14 -7.50
C LYS A 759 -6.12 21.91 -6.66
N ALA A 760 -7.06 21.43 -5.84
CA ALA A 760 -6.90 20.18 -5.10
C ALA A 760 -6.78 18.97 -6.05
N ASN A 761 -6.12 17.89 -5.61
CA ASN A 761 -5.89 16.67 -6.39
C ASN A 761 -5.18 16.91 -7.75
N THR A 762 -4.30 17.92 -7.85
CA THR A 762 -3.51 18.20 -9.07
C THR A 762 -2.01 18.30 -8.76
N ALA A 763 -1.20 18.87 -9.66
CA ALA A 763 0.19 19.19 -9.33
C ALA A 763 0.69 20.51 -9.92
N GLY A 764 1.86 20.97 -9.49
CA GLY A 764 2.53 22.10 -10.11
C GLY A 764 3.04 21.81 -11.52
N ALA A 765 3.67 20.64 -11.76
CA ALA A 765 4.20 20.31 -13.08
C ALA A 765 3.23 19.47 -13.94
N ILE A 766 2.81 18.29 -13.46
CA ILE A 766 2.05 17.31 -14.25
C ILE A 766 0.95 16.65 -13.41
N TYR A 767 -0.30 16.76 -13.86
CA TYR A 767 -1.38 15.83 -13.50
C TYR A 767 -1.46 14.72 -14.55
N SER A 768 -1.47 13.45 -14.15
CA SER A 768 -1.56 12.30 -15.08
C SER A 768 -2.62 11.28 -14.68
N ALA A 769 -3.66 11.16 -15.49
CA ALA A 769 -4.59 10.04 -15.46
C ALA A 769 -4.09 8.87 -16.31
N GLY A 770 -3.45 9.16 -17.45
CA GLY A 770 -2.81 8.14 -18.28
C GLY A 770 -1.38 7.81 -17.85
N MET A 771 -0.76 6.85 -18.53
CA MET A 771 0.61 6.42 -18.24
C MET A 771 1.62 7.55 -18.46
N LEU A 772 2.43 7.82 -17.44
CA LEU A 772 3.53 8.80 -17.47
C LEU A 772 4.88 8.08 -17.40
N ILE A 773 5.73 8.33 -18.40
CA ILE A 773 7.11 7.82 -18.47
C ILE A 773 8.07 9.01 -18.47
N THR A 774 9.04 9.02 -17.56
CA THR A 774 10.14 10.00 -17.55
C THR A 774 11.50 9.32 -17.64
N TYR A 775 12.35 9.78 -18.55
CA TYR A 775 13.72 9.28 -18.73
C TYR A 775 14.71 10.44 -18.84
N ASN A 776 15.63 10.58 -17.88
CA ASN A 776 16.60 11.69 -17.84
C ASN A 776 15.90 13.07 -17.91
N VAL A 777 14.98 13.30 -16.97
CA VAL A 777 14.17 14.53 -16.84
C VAL A 777 14.49 15.23 -15.52
N LYS A 778 14.35 16.56 -15.47
CA LYS A 778 14.48 17.34 -14.23
C LYS A 778 13.19 18.09 -13.92
N PHE A 779 12.65 17.91 -12.72
CA PHE A 779 11.56 18.70 -12.17
C PHE A 779 12.12 19.63 -11.11
N GLN A 780 12.13 20.95 -11.36
CA GLN A 780 12.66 21.91 -10.38
C GLN A 780 11.72 23.09 -10.07
N PHE A 781 11.66 23.48 -8.79
CA PHE A 781 10.86 24.63 -8.30
C PHE A 781 9.36 24.58 -8.65
N ASN A 782 8.80 23.40 -8.94
CA ASN A 782 7.37 23.25 -9.19
C ASN A 782 6.60 23.22 -7.86
N SER A 783 5.43 23.85 -7.84
CA SER A 783 4.70 24.15 -6.61
C SER A 783 3.20 23.87 -6.68
N ALA A 784 2.60 23.50 -5.56
CA ALA A 784 1.13 23.44 -5.45
C ALA A 784 0.63 23.94 -4.10
N THR A 785 -0.60 24.45 -4.07
CA THR A 785 -1.29 24.92 -2.85
C THR A 785 -2.69 24.34 -2.65
N GLY A 786 -3.18 23.50 -3.57
CA GLY A 786 -4.40 22.73 -3.36
C GLY A 786 -4.16 21.55 -2.41
N SER A 787 -5.14 21.22 -1.56
CA SER A 787 -5.10 20.03 -0.72
C SER A 787 -4.89 18.76 -1.55
N ASN A 788 -4.19 17.78 -0.97
CA ASN A 788 -3.93 16.46 -1.58
C ASN A 788 -3.25 16.52 -2.96
N SER A 789 -2.61 17.63 -3.31
CA SER A 789 -1.90 17.82 -4.59
C SER A 789 -0.43 17.42 -4.48
N ALA A 790 0.39 17.68 -5.51
CA ALA A 790 1.84 17.52 -5.47
C ALA A 790 2.60 18.72 -6.05
N GLY A 791 3.84 18.96 -5.64
CA GLY A 791 4.65 20.04 -6.22
C GLY A 791 5.02 19.77 -7.68
N ALA A 792 5.48 18.56 -8.01
CA ALA A 792 5.79 18.18 -9.40
C ALA A 792 4.72 17.29 -10.04
N ILE A 793 4.56 16.03 -9.61
CA ILE A 793 3.71 15.03 -10.29
C ILE A 793 2.58 14.54 -9.37
N TYR A 794 1.34 14.62 -9.86
CA TYR A 794 0.20 13.88 -9.30
C TYR A 794 -0.21 12.82 -10.33
N SER A 795 -0.18 11.54 -9.96
CA SER A 795 -0.49 10.43 -10.87
C SER A 795 -1.55 9.51 -10.30
N ILE A 796 -2.60 9.24 -11.10
CA ILE A 796 -3.48 8.08 -10.94
C ILE A 796 -3.26 7.04 -12.05
N GLY A 797 -2.61 7.43 -13.15
CA GLY A 797 -2.07 6.50 -14.13
C GLY A 797 -0.74 5.86 -13.67
N SER A 798 -0.35 4.76 -14.32
CA SER A 798 0.93 4.09 -14.05
C SER A 798 2.13 5.00 -14.29
N LEU A 799 3.09 4.99 -13.35
CA LEU A 799 4.14 5.99 -13.25
C LEU A 799 5.53 5.35 -13.29
N ASN A 800 6.25 5.52 -14.41
CA ASN A 800 7.59 4.97 -14.63
C ASN A 800 8.63 6.10 -14.68
N ILE A 801 9.54 6.13 -13.71
CA ILE A 801 10.51 7.21 -13.51
C ILE A 801 11.92 6.62 -13.54
N SER A 802 12.73 7.06 -14.50
CA SER A 802 14.11 6.57 -14.70
C SER A 802 15.10 7.73 -14.85
N GLY A 803 16.17 7.73 -14.05
CA GLY A 803 17.24 8.74 -14.13
C GLY A 803 16.74 10.18 -13.92
N THR A 804 15.66 10.38 -13.17
CA THR A 804 14.95 11.67 -13.07
C THR A 804 15.34 12.39 -11.77
N ALA A 805 15.43 13.73 -11.82
CA ALA A 805 15.82 14.56 -10.69
C ALA A 805 14.69 15.50 -10.26
N PHE A 806 14.29 15.44 -8.99
CA PHE A 806 13.28 16.30 -8.36
C PHE A 806 13.95 17.25 -7.36
N PHE A 807 14.01 18.54 -7.68
CA PHE A 807 14.74 19.56 -6.92
C PHE A 807 13.83 20.71 -6.46
N ASN A 808 13.80 21.05 -5.17
CA ASN A 808 13.04 22.19 -4.65
C ASN A 808 11.52 22.19 -4.97
N ASN A 809 10.90 21.04 -5.25
CA ASN A 809 9.45 20.98 -5.50
C ASN A 809 8.70 21.04 -4.17
N THR A 810 7.62 21.82 -4.12
CA THR A 810 6.98 22.25 -2.86
C THR A 810 5.47 22.10 -2.90
N LEU A 811 4.88 21.63 -1.80
CA LEU A 811 3.43 21.60 -1.59
C LEU A 811 3.10 22.39 -0.33
N THR A 812 2.25 23.42 -0.42
CA THR A 812 1.85 24.27 0.72
C THR A 812 0.33 24.41 0.77
N ALA A 813 -0.32 23.54 1.53
CA ALA A 813 -1.77 23.38 1.59
C ALA A 813 -2.21 23.04 3.04
N PRO A 814 -3.50 23.01 3.38
CA PRO A 814 -3.95 22.49 4.68
C PRO A 814 -3.48 21.04 4.91
N ASN A 815 -3.77 20.17 3.93
CA ASN A 815 -3.30 18.78 3.86
C ASN A 815 -2.21 18.69 2.77
N ALA A 816 -0.94 18.61 3.16
CA ALA A 816 0.20 18.65 2.25
C ALA A 816 0.94 17.30 2.21
N GLU A 817 0.54 16.42 1.30
CA GLU A 817 1.05 15.05 1.23
C GLU A 817 1.60 14.68 -0.17
N GLY A 818 2.92 14.63 -0.31
CA GLY A 818 3.62 14.29 -1.57
C GLY A 818 4.27 15.50 -2.26
N ALA A 819 5.35 16.03 -1.69
CA ALA A 819 5.92 17.32 -2.12
C ALA A 819 6.46 17.33 -3.56
N ALA A 820 7.12 16.25 -3.99
CA ALA A 820 7.52 16.08 -5.39
C ALA A 820 6.49 15.22 -6.14
N ILE A 821 6.12 14.08 -5.56
CA ILE A 821 5.18 13.12 -6.16
C ILE A 821 4.05 12.80 -5.18
N ARG A 822 2.81 12.84 -5.66
CA ARG A 822 1.70 12.05 -5.10
C ARG A 822 1.26 11.02 -6.13
N THR A 823 1.11 9.77 -5.71
CA THR A 823 0.71 8.67 -6.59
C THR A 823 -0.35 7.79 -5.92
N ILE A 824 -1.44 7.47 -6.64
CA ILE A 824 -2.62 6.80 -6.09
C ILE A 824 -3.18 5.75 -7.06
N HIS A 825 -3.63 4.59 -6.56
CA HIS A 825 -4.35 3.56 -7.33
C HIS A 825 -3.62 2.98 -8.56
N ASN A 826 -2.28 2.89 -8.53
CA ASN A 826 -1.49 2.47 -9.69
C ASN A 826 -0.20 1.69 -9.33
N ASN A 827 0.54 1.27 -10.36
CA ASN A 827 1.91 0.79 -10.21
C ASN A 827 2.88 1.96 -10.43
N THR A 828 3.77 2.20 -9.45
CA THR A 828 4.80 3.25 -9.50
C THR A 828 6.19 2.64 -9.38
N THR A 829 7.03 2.86 -10.39
CA THR A 829 8.42 2.37 -10.45
C THR A 829 9.40 3.55 -10.57
N ILE A 830 10.36 3.63 -9.64
CA ILE A 830 11.32 4.74 -9.55
C ILE A 830 12.75 4.17 -9.51
N ILE A 831 13.52 4.40 -10.56
CA ILE A 831 14.85 3.80 -10.74
C ILE A 831 15.91 4.89 -10.97
N GLY A 832 17.07 4.77 -10.30
CA GLY A 832 18.27 5.57 -10.59
C GLY A 832 18.06 7.09 -10.42
N SER A 833 17.11 7.49 -9.59
CA SER A 833 16.58 8.86 -9.55
C SER A 833 17.05 9.63 -8.30
N SER A 834 16.78 10.93 -8.26
CA SER A 834 17.17 11.78 -7.14
C SER A 834 16.05 12.72 -6.69
N PHE A 835 15.90 12.88 -5.37
CA PHE A 835 14.93 13.76 -4.74
C PHE A 835 15.67 14.65 -3.75
N ILE A 836 15.86 15.92 -4.08
CA ILE A 836 16.72 16.84 -3.36
C ILE A 836 15.92 18.08 -2.92
N ASN A 837 15.87 18.32 -1.61
CA ASN A 837 15.33 19.55 -1.01
C ASN A 837 13.85 19.83 -1.36
N ASN A 838 13.03 18.78 -1.55
CA ASN A 838 11.58 18.92 -1.75
C ASN A 838 10.89 19.09 -0.37
N THR A 839 9.78 19.85 -0.32
CA THR A 839 9.15 20.24 0.95
C THR A 839 7.62 20.15 0.94
N ALA A 840 7.07 19.36 1.86
CA ALA A 840 5.64 19.33 2.18
C ALA A 840 5.36 20.24 3.39
N LYS A 841 4.51 21.26 3.22
CA LYS A 841 4.14 22.22 4.26
C LYS A 841 2.61 22.22 4.46
N GLY A 842 2.18 21.45 5.44
CA GLY A 842 0.80 21.35 5.88
C GLY A 842 0.44 22.43 6.89
N VAL A 843 -0.87 22.60 7.14
CA VAL A 843 -1.37 23.27 8.36
C VAL A 843 -1.76 22.19 9.36
N THR A 844 -2.71 21.33 8.99
CA THR A 844 -3.23 20.23 9.81
C THR A 844 -2.35 18.98 9.69
N VAL A 845 -2.09 18.54 8.46
CA VAL A 845 -1.29 17.33 8.17
C VAL A 845 -0.28 17.57 7.06
N ALA A 846 0.91 16.97 7.21
CA ALA A 846 1.86 16.80 6.10
C ALA A 846 2.44 15.39 6.08
N GLY A 847 2.95 15.00 4.92
CA GLY A 847 3.65 13.74 4.73
C GLY A 847 4.29 13.62 3.37
N GLY A 848 5.20 12.66 3.22
CA GLY A 848 5.87 12.43 1.94
C GLY A 848 6.62 13.66 1.43
N GLY A 849 7.57 14.17 2.23
CA GLY A 849 8.39 15.33 1.87
C GLY A 849 9.16 15.19 0.54
N ALA A 850 9.22 13.99 -0.03
CA ALA A 850 9.42 13.75 -1.45
C ALA A 850 8.20 13.07 -2.10
N ILE A 851 7.75 11.93 -1.56
CA ILE A 851 6.74 11.06 -2.19
C ILE A 851 5.63 10.67 -1.20
N CYS A 852 4.37 10.80 -1.62
CA CYS A 852 3.24 10.12 -1.00
C CYS A 852 2.66 9.07 -1.96
N ALA A 853 2.55 7.82 -1.52
CA ALA A 853 1.98 6.70 -2.27
C ALA A 853 0.79 6.09 -1.50
N GLN A 854 -0.35 5.91 -2.16
CA GLN A 854 -1.59 5.47 -1.56
C GLN A 854 -2.31 4.45 -2.44
N ASN A 855 -2.62 3.25 -1.95
CA ASN A 855 -3.20 2.16 -2.76
C ASN A 855 -2.31 1.83 -4.00
N VAL A 856 -0.99 1.73 -3.83
CA VAL A 856 0.01 1.63 -4.92
C VAL A 856 0.95 0.44 -4.73
N SER A 857 1.35 -0.22 -5.82
CA SER A 857 2.54 -1.09 -5.82
C SER A 857 3.77 -0.22 -6.09
N LEU A 858 4.61 -0.01 -5.07
CA LEU A 858 5.72 0.93 -5.08
C LEU A 858 7.07 0.22 -5.11
N ILE A 859 7.81 0.41 -6.20
CA ILE A 859 9.20 -0.06 -6.37
C ILE A 859 10.13 1.14 -6.44
N ILE A 860 11.11 1.21 -5.53
CA ILE A 860 12.15 2.24 -5.54
C ILE A 860 13.53 1.58 -5.56
N MET A 861 14.31 1.83 -6.61
CA MET A 861 15.64 1.23 -6.80
C MET A 861 16.72 2.28 -7.08
N ASN A 862 17.92 2.07 -6.54
CA ASN A 862 19.14 2.82 -6.87
C ASN A 862 18.97 4.36 -6.75
N THR A 863 18.12 4.81 -5.82
CA THR A 863 17.59 6.18 -5.76
C THR A 863 18.07 6.91 -4.50
N THR A 864 18.34 8.21 -4.61
CA THR A 864 18.87 9.03 -3.51
C THR A 864 17.92 10.16 -3.12
N PHE A 865 17.51 10.17 -1.86
CA PHE A 865 16.76 11.23 -1.22
C PHE A 865 17.71 12.07 -0.35
N ASN A 866 17.68 13.39 -0.47
CA ASN A 866 18.52 14.30 0.31
C ASN A 866 17.77 15.57 0.71
N LYS A 867 17.76 15.96 1.99
CA LYS A 867 17.13 17.19 2.52
C LYS A 867 15.62 17.31 2.25
N ASN A 868 14.89 16.20 2.09
CA ASN A 868 13.44 16.28 1.89
C ASN A 868 12.74 16.41 3.25
N VAL A 869 11.71 17.26 3.32
CA VAL A 869 11.12 17.73 4.59
C VAL A 869 9.59 17.68 4.55
N ALA A 870 8.96 17.28 5.66
CA ALA A 870 7.54 17.51 5.91
C ALA A 870 7.33 18.34 7.19
N THR A 871 6.46 19.36 7.15
CA THR A 871 6.19 20.29 8.26
C THR A 871 4.69 20.57 8.38
N ALA A 872 4.07 20.39 9.55
CA ALA A 872 2.64 20.66 9.81
C ALA A 872 2.31 20.60 11.31
N THR A 873 1.03 20.59 11.69
CA THR A 873 0.62 20.19 13.06
C THR A 873 0.90 18.71 13.32
N ASN A 874 0.51 17.83 12.39
CA ASN A 874 0.83 16.41 12.43
C ASN A 874 1.63 15.99 11.18
N VAL A 875 2.73 15.26 11.35
CA VAL A 875 3.61 14.84 10.24
C VAL A 875 3.70 13.32 10.14
N THR A 876 3.52 12.80 8.93
CA THR A 876 3.58 11.36 8.59
C THR A 876 4.55 11.14 7.43
N GLY A 877 5.81 10.87 7.74
CA GLY A 877 6.86 10.57 6.74
C GLY A 877 7.58 11.82 6.25
N GLY A 878 8.74 12.14 6.83
CA GLY A 878 9.55 13.30 6.43
C GLY A 878 10.06 13.26 4.98
N THR A 879 10.12 12.07 4.35
CA THR A 879 10.50 11.89 2.94
C THR A 879 9.51 11.01 2.16
N LEU A 880 9.14 9.85 2.70
CA LEU A 880 8.18 8.92 2.10
C LEU A 880 6.97 8.76 3.03
N LYS A 881 5.75 8.92 2.48
CA LYS A 881 4.50 8.45 3.09
C LYS A 881 3.93 7.32 2.24
N ILE A 882 3.57 6.21 2.88
CA ILE A 882 3.07 4.99 2.25
C ILE A 882 1.77 4.60 2.96
N VAL A 883 0.70 4.32 2.21
CA VAL A 883 -0.63 3.99 2.74
C VAL A 883 -1.26 2.89 1.88
N ASN A 884 -1.77 1.82 2.50
CA ASN A 884 -2.53 0.73 1.86
C ASN A 884 -1.82 0.15 0.60
N SER A 885 -0.50 0.11 0.62
CA SER A 885 0.34 -0.10 -0.56
C SER A 885 1.12 -1.42 -0.44
N THR A 886 2.16 -1.60 -1.25
CA THR A 886 3.37 -2.34 -0.85
C THR A 886 4.61 -1.58 -1.27
N ALA A 887 5.69 -1.68 -0.49
CA ALA A 887 6.91 -0.94 -0.74
C ALA A 887 8.13 -1.87 -0.79
N SER A 888 8.76 -1.95 -1.97
CA SER A 888 10.02 -2.69 -2.16
C SER A 888 11.13 -1.69 -2.50
N ILE A 889 12.08 -1.50 -1.58
CA ILE A 889 13.04 -0.40 -1.57
C ILE A 889 14.48 -0.95 -1.56
N TYR A 890 15.18 -0.81 -2.68
CA TYR A 890 16.47 -1.45 -2.96
C TYR A 890 17.58 -0.46 -3.28
N ASN A 891 18.74 -0.57 -2.62
CA ASN A 891 19.92 0.28 -2.89
C ASN A 891 19.61 1.79 -2.75
N VAL A 892 18.86 2.18 -1.71
CA VAL A 892 18.33 3.55 -1.53
C VAL A 892 19.08 4.31 -0.43
N ARG A 893 19.30 5.61 -0.65
CA ARG A 893 19.92 6.53 0.31
C ARG A 893 18.91 7.56 0.80
N LEU A 894 18.83 7.75 2.12
CA LEU A 894 17.90 8.65 2.82
C LEU A 894 18.71 9.62 3.70
N TYR A 895 19.03 10.79 3.16
CA TYR A 895 19.95 11.73 3.80
C TYR A 895 19.26 13.03 4.24
N ASN A 896 19.55 13.49 5.47
CA ASN A 896 19.10 14.79 5.99
C ASN A 896 17.57 14.97 5.97
N SER A 897 16.81 13.88 6.16
CA SER A 897 15.36 13.83 6.11
C SER A 897 14.74 14.36 7.41
N ASN A 898 13.78 15.28 7.32
CA ASN A 898 13.20 15.94 8.50
C ASN A 898 11.67 15.83 8.57
N ALA A 899 11.15 15.52 9.76
CA ALA A 899 9.73 15.64 10.10
C ALA A 899 9.55 16.66 11.23
N ASN A 900 8.88 17.79 10.93
CA ASN A 900 8.73 18.94 11.82
C ASN A 900 7.25 19.16 12.18
N ALA A 901 6.81 18.63 13.31
CA ALA A 901 5.44 18.78 13.80
C ALA A 901 5.32 19.85 14.90
N THR A 902 4.23 20.61 14.92
CA THR A 902 3.88 21.41 16.11
C THR A 902 3.17 20.60 17.20
N GLU A 903 2.65 19.39 16.89
CA GLU A 903 2.15 18.43 17.88
C GLU A 903 2.77 17.03 17.72
N ASN A 904 2.44 16.27 16.66
CA ASN A 904 2.80 14.85 16.54
C ASN A 904 3.55 14.51 15.24
N ALA A 905 4.60 13.69 15.32
CA ALA A 905 5.36 13.24 14.15
C ALA A 905 5.62 11.72 14.14
N MET A 906 5.44 11.10 12.98
CA MET A 906 5.64 9.68 12.71
C MET A 906 6.53 9.51 11.48
N GLY A 907 7.66 8.81 11.62
CA GLY A 907 8.54 8.46 10.50
C GLY A 907 9.39 9.62 10.01
N GLY A 908 10.60 9.81 10.56
CA GLY A 908 11.48 10.93 10.20
C GLY A 908 11.96 10.89 8.74
N SER A 909 12.08 9.69 8.17
CA SER A 909 12.29 9.47 6.74
C SER A 909 11.08 8.80 6.08
N ILE A 910 10.58 7.69 6.64
CA ILE A 910 9.53 6.85 6.08
C ILE A 910 8.41 6.67 7.12
N CYS A 911 7.16 6.89 6.70
CA CYS A 911 5.97 6.50 7.45
C CYS A 911 5.10 5.59 6.58
N ASP A 912 4.70 4.45 7.13
CA ASP A 912 3.85 3.46 6.52
C ASP A 912 2.70 3.11 7.48
N LEU A 913 1.46 3.26 7.01
CA LEU A 913 0.26 3.14 7.84
C LEU A 913 -0.53 1.83 7.62
N SER A 914 -0.10 0.94 6.71
CA SER A 914 -0.81 -0.33 6.45
C SER A 914 -0.15 -1.29 5.43
N SER A 915 1.06 -1.00 4.93
CA SER A 915 1.71 -1.76 3.85
C SER A 915 2.63 -2.88 4.36
N ASN A 916 3.03 -3.80 3.47
CA ASN A 916 4.24 -4.60 3.70
C ASN A 916 5.45 -3.86 3.15
N MET A 917 6.54 -3.80 3.92
CA MET A 917 7.77 -3.12 3.55
C MET A 917 8.96 -4.07 3.48
N GLU A 918 9.71 -3.98 2.37
CA GLU A 918 11.01 -4.63 2.22
C GLU A 918 12.09 -3.56 1.96
N LEU A 919 13.05 -3.46 2.88
CA LEU A 919 14.21 -2.58 2.80
C LEU A 919 15.46 -3.44 2.65
N ASN A 920 16.17 -3.33 1.52
CA ASN A 920 17.41 -4.08 1.30
C ASN A 920 18.50 -3.19 0.71
N ASN A 921 19.67 -3.17 1.36
CA ASN A 921 20.75 -2.21 1.09
C ASN A 921 20.27 -0.75 1.16
N VAL A 922 19.56 -0.41 2.24
CA VAL A 922 19.10 0.96 2.50
C VAL A 922 20.04 1.65 3.47
N THR A 923 20.51 2.86 3.13
CA THR A 923 21.32 3.70 4.01
C THR A 923 20.52 4.93 4.44
N SER A 924 20.34 5.16 5.74
CA SER A 924 19.83 6.41 6.30
C SER A 924 20.90 7.14 7.11
N GLN A 925 20.97 8.46 6.92
CA GLN A 925 21.87 9.34 7.68
C GLN A 925 21.21 10.69 7.96
N ASN A 926 21.34 11.17 9.20
CA ASN A 926 20.80 12.47 9.63
C ASN A 926 19.26 12.57 9.48
N SER A 927 18.52 11.54 9.92
CA SER A 927 17.05 11.58 9.94
C SER A 927 16.57 12.19 11.25
N PHE A 928 15.89 13.33 11.20
CA PHE A 928 15.52 14.11 12.39
C PHE A 928 14.00 14.29 12.53
N ILE A 929 13.50 14.10 13.76
CA ILE A 929 12.14 14.45 14.15
C ILE A 929 12.15 15.55 15.21
N TYR A 930 11.35 16.58 14.96
CA TYR A 930 10.99 17.61 15.92
C TYR A 930 9.46 17.58 16.09
N ALA A 931 8.98 17.35 17.31
CA ALA A 931 7.57 17.42 17.67
C ALA A 931 7.40 18.04 19.07
N LYS A 932 6.17 18.37 19.46
CA LYS A 932 5.85 18.86 20.81
C LYS A 932 5.35 17.73 21.70
N SER A 933 4.33 17.01 21.26
CA SER A 933 3.63 15.99 22.06
C SER A 933 4.21 14.59 21.86
N ILE A 934 4.19 14.06 20.64
CA ILE A 934 4.62 12.70 20.31
C ILE A 934 5.57 12.71 19.12
N ALA A 935 6.68 11.97 19.21
CA ALA A 935 7.51 11.61 18.08
C ALA A 935 7.78 10.09 18.07
N SER A 936 7.57 9.46 16.92
CA SER A 936 7.61 8.00 16.79
C SER A 936 8.34 7.58 15.50
N GLY A 937 9.33 6.70 15.60
CA GLY A 937 10.06 6.15 14.45
C GLY A 937 11.03 7.15 13.80
N GLY A 938 12.17 7.41 14.43
CA GLY A 938 13.14 8.45 14.03
C GLY A 938 13.63 8.38 12.57
N VAL A 939 13.60 7.20 11.96
CA VAL A 939 13.71 6.98 10.50
C VAL A 939 12.41 6.38 9.96
N ILE A 940 11.92 5.28 10.56
CA ILE A 940 10.81 4.45 10.07
C ILE A 940 9.70 4.36 11.12
N TYR A 941 8.48 4.70 10.73
CA TYR A 941 7.25 4.37 11.45
C TYR A 941 6.41 3.43 10.59
N LEU A 942 5.87 2.35 11.16
CA LEU A 942 5.25 1.28 10.38
C LEU A 942 4.14 0.50 11.13
N GLU A 943 2.94 0.48 10.54
CA GLU A 943 1.76 -0.29 10.96
C GLU A 943 1.46 -1.45 9.99
N SER A 944 2.34 -2.46 9.93
CA SER A 944 2.30 -3.53 8.89
C SER A 944 1.70 -4.87 9.33
N ALA A 945 1.50 -5.77 8.36
CA ALA A 945 1.52 -7.22 8.59
C ALA A 945 2.95 -7.83 8.57
N GLN A 946 3.87 -7.27 7.78
CA GLN A 946 5.27 -7.67 7.75
C GLN A 946 6.22 -6.51 7.35
N MET A 947 7.35 -6.39 8.05
CA MET A 947 8.51 -5.62 7.61
C MET A 947 9.78 -6.49 7.59
N GLU A 948 10.57 -6.36 6.53
CA GLU A 948 11.86 -7.04 6.40
C GLU A 948 12.97 -6.03 6.04
N ILE A 949 14.01 -5.96 6.88
CA ILE A 949 15.17 -5.08 6.72
C ILE A 949 16.42 -5.95 6.58
N ILE A 950 17.17 -5.77 5.50
CA ILE A 950 18.32 -6.60 5.11
C ILE A 950 19.50 -5.71 4.70
N ASN A 951 20.72 -6.06 5.11
CA ASN A 951 21.98 -5.46 4.64
C ASN A 951 22.00 -3.92 4.72
N SER A 952 21.37 -3.32 5.73
CA SER A 952 21.04 -1.88 5.78
C SER A 952 21.79 -1.15 6.88
N LYS A 953 21.87 0.19 6.81
CA LYS A 953 22.60 1.00 7.79
C LYS A 953 21.88 2.31 8.12
N PHE A 954 21.68 2.57 9.41
CA PHE A 954 20.95 3.73 9.94
C PHE A 954 21.85 4.51 10.91
N THR A 955 22.11 5.78 10.60
CA THR A 955 23.14 6.56 11.28
C THR A 955 22.66 7.96 11.69
N ASN A 956 23.05 8.42 12.88
CA ASN A 956 22.78 9.77 13.38
C ASN A 956 21.29 10.17 13.29
N SER A 957 20.39 9.31 13.78
CA SER A 957 18.98 9.67 13.92
C SER A 957 18.75 10.46 15.21
N LYS A 958 17.94 11.53 15.15
CA LYS A 958 17.61 12.38 16.31
C LYS A 958 16.11 12.56 16.42
N LEU A 959 15.57 12.39 17.62
CA LEU A 959 14.13 12.51 17.89
C LEU A 959 13.91 13.38 19.13
N GLN A 960 13.08 14.42 19.03
CA GLN A 960 12.86 15.43 20.07
C GLN A 960 11.35 15.72 20.24
N SER A 961 10.82 15.52 21.44
CA SER A 961 9.37 15.59 21.78
C SER A 961 9.12 15.54 23.29
N SER A 962 7.86 15.63 23.73
CA SER A 962 7.46 15.25 25.10
C SER A 962 7.45 13.74 25.31
N ASN A 963 6.92 12.97 24.35
CA ASN A 963 6.90 11.51 24.38
C ASN A 963 7.60 10.96 23.13
N ALA A 964 8.50 10.00 23.32
CA ALA A 964 9.36 9.44 22.29
C ALA A 964 9.23 7.92 22.20
N MET A 965 9.14 7.39 20.97
CA MET A 965 9.02 5.96 20.69
C MET A 965 9.89 5.57 19.50
N GLY A 966 10.89 4.70 19.68
CA GLY A 966 11.65 4.15 18.56
C GLY A 966 12.56 5.16 17.88
N GLY A 967 13.76 5.39 18.43
CA GLY A 967 14.71 6.39 17.93
C GLY A 967 15.17 6.18 16.47
N VAL A 968 14.95 5.00 15.89
CA VAL A 968 15.04 4.73 14.45
C VAL A 968 13.76 4.09 13.92
N ILE A 969 13.27 3.04 14.58
CA ILE A 969 12.15 2.19 14.12
C ILE A 969 11.03 2.18 15.17
N SER A 970 9.79 2.41 14.75
CA SER A 970 8.60 2.23 15.58
C SER A 970 7.55 1.38 14.87
N THR A 971 7.05 0.34 15.55
CA THR A 971 6.26 -0.76 14.96
C THR A 971 5.16 -1.26 15.90
N TYR A 972 3.96 -1.48 15.37
CA TYR A 972 2.77 -1.84 16.18
C TYR A 972 2.16 -3.21 15.87
N TYR A 973 2.36 -3.76 14.68
CA TYR A 973 1.72 -5.00 14.26
C TYR A 973 2.67 -5.85 13.39
N GLY A 974 2.35 -7.14 13.27
CA GLY A 974 2.98 -8.03 12.30
C GLY A 974 4.34 -8.62 12.70
N LEU A 975 5.04 -9.14 11.70
CA LEU A 975 6.40 -9.69 11.83
C LEU A 975 7.45 -8.68 11.35
N THR A 976 8.26 -8.18 12.28
CA THR A 976 9.48 -7.41 11.96
C THR A 976 10.68 -8.33 11.94
N THR A 977 11.39 -8.40 10.81
CA THR A 977 12.63 -9.16 10.63
C THR A 977 13.76 -8.24 10.21
N ILE A 978 14.87 -8.25 10.96
CA ILE A 978 16.06 -7.44 10.73
C ILE A 978 17.27 -8.38 10.59
N LYS A 979 18.04 -8.23 9.52
CA LYS A 979 19.18 -9.08 9.16
C LYS A 979 20.37 -8.22 8.70
N ASN A 980 21.58 -8.55 9.14
CA ASN A 980 22.83 -7.95 8.64
C ASN A 980 22.79 -6.40 8.64
N THR A 981 22.31 -5.78 9.73
CA THR A 981 21.93 -4.36 9.74
C THR A 981 22.57 -3.59 10.89
N ASP A 982 23.07 -2.39 10.61
CA ASP A 982 23.72 -1.51 11.57
C ASP A 982 22.83 -0.31 11.96
N PHE A 983 22.78 -0.02 13.27
CA PHE A 983 22.17 1.17 13.84
C PHE A 983 23.20 1.92 14.71
N GLU A 984 23.51 3.16 14.38
CA GLU A 984 24.59 3.94 15.02
C GLU A 984 24.16 5.37 15.39
N LEU A 985 24.68 5.88 16.51
CA LEU A 985 24.62 7.30 16.90
C LEU A 985 23.18 7.84 17.05
N THR A 986 22.27 7.05 17.62
CA THR A 986 20.85 7.45 17.75
C THR A 986 20.60 8.22 19.05
N LYS A 987 19.94 9.39 18.95
CA LYS A 987 19.72 10.30 20.08
C LYS A 987 18.25 10.68 20.27
N ILE A 988 17.68 10.29 21.41
CA ILE A 988 16.37 10.74 21.86
C ILE A 988 16.52 11.86 22.90
N ALA A 989 15.80 12.96 22.70
CA ALA A 989 15.69 14.09 23.62
C ALA A 989 14.21 14.31 23.97
N SER A 990 13.71 13.49 24.90
CA SER A 990 12.37 13.57 25.47
C SER A 990 12.34 14.47 26.71
N THR A 991 11.19 15.07 27.02
CA THR A 991 10.95 15.76 28.31
C THR A 991 10.08 14.97 29.28
N ASN A 992 9.42 13.89 28.84
CA ASN A 992 8.57 13.05 29.69
C ASN A 992 8.94 11.57 29.50
N ASN A 993 8.39 10.88 28.49
CA ASN A 993 8.63 9.44 28.27
C ASN A 993 9.53 9.15 27.07
N SER A 994 10.37 8.12 27.15
CA SER A 994 11.15 7.59 26.02
C SER A 994 11.22 6.07 26.02
N TYR A 995 10.64 5.44 24.99
CA TYR A 995 10.57 3.99 24.82
C TYR A 995 11.36 3.55 23.60
N GLY A 996 12.40 2.72 23.76
CA GLY A 996 13.13 2.13 22.65
C GLY A 996 14.07 3.12 21.95
N GLY A 997 15.32 3.20 22.41
CA GLY A 997 16.31 4.15 21.88
C GLY A 997 16.66 3.96 20.40
N ILE A 998 16.44 2.78 19.83
CA ILE A 998 16.47 2.52 18.38
C ILE A 998 15.13 1.89 17.95
N ILE A 999 14.68 0.79 18.57
CA ILE A 999 13.44 0.09 18.21
C ILE A 999 12.39 0.21 19.31
N TYR A 1000 11.18 0.62 18.93
CA TYR A 1000 9.95 0.41 19.69
C TYR A 1000 9.07 -0.59 18.94
N HIS A 1001 8.71 -1.70 19.57
CA HIS A 1001 7.86 -2.74 18.97
C HIS A 1001 6.80 -3.24 19.94
N THR A 1002 5.54 -3.22 19.52
CA THR A 1002 4.40 -3.74 20.28
C THR A 1002 3.62 -4.80 19.49
N LEU A 1003 2.73 -5.55 20.17
CA LEU A 1003 1.72 -6.53 19.70
C LEU A 1003 2.15 -7.70 18.76
N GLY A 1004 3.21 -7.57 17.96
CA GLY A 1004 3.67 -8.53 16.94
C GLY A 1004 4.90 -9.35 17.36
N THR A 1005 5.82 -9.60 16.43
CA THR A 1005 7.04 -10.40 16.64
C THR A 1005 8.27 -9.70 16.07
N LEU A 1006 9.37 -9.63 16.83
CA LEU A 1006 10.63 -9.00 16.41
C LEU A 1006 11.75 -10.04 16.37
N TYR A 1007 12.34 -10.23 15.20
CA TYR A 1007 13.57 -11.00 15.00
C TYR A 1007 14.71 -10.08 14.54
N ALA A 1008 15.84 -10.08 15.26
CA ALA A 1008 17.08 -9.45 14.83
C ALA A 1008 18.20 -10.51 14.75
N ILE A 1009 18.90 -10.53 13.61
CA ILE A 1009 19.93 -11.52 13.28
C ILE A 1009 21.14 -10.78 12.70
N ASN A 1010 22.36 -11.07 13.14
CA ASN A 1010 23.58 -10.40 12.66
C ASN A 1010 23.45 -8.86 12.69
N THR A 1011 22.96 -8.29 13.79
CA THR A 1011 22.50 -6.89 13.85
C THR A 1011 23.26 -6.10 14.91
N THR A 1012 23.69 -4.88 14.56
CA THR A 1012 24.47 -4.00 15.43
C THR A 1012 23.61 -2.82 15.91
N PHE A 1013 23.61 -2.57 17.21
CA PHE A 1013 23.02 -1.41 17.89
C PHE A 1013 24.15 -0.73 18.67
N ASN A 1014 24.57 0.47 18.26
CA ASN A 1014 25.76 1.13 18.82
C ASN A 1014 25.53 2.62 19.09
N ASN A 1015 26.06 3.10 20.21
CA ASN A 1015 26.06 4.52 20.62
C ASN A 1015 24.66 5.13 20.62
N THR A 1016 23.79 4.66 21.50
CA THR A 1016 22.47 5.29 21.72
C THR A 1016 22.53 6.23 22.93
N LEU A 1017 21.75 7.30 22.88
CA LEU A 1017 21.54 8.20 24.00
C LEU A 1017 20.06 8.56 24.12
N SER A 1018 19.38 7.98 25.11
CA SER A 1018 18.03 8.34 25.50
C SER A 1018 18.07 9.30 26.70
N LYS A 1019 17.52 10.51 26.55
CA LYS A 1019 17.20 11.41 27.65
C LYS A 1019 15.69 11.59 27.76
N ALA A 1020 15.14 11.49 28.96
CA ALA A 1020 13.71 11.66 29.28
C ALA A 1020 13.55 11.95 30.78
N ASP A 1021 12.32 12.06 31.29
CA ASP A 1021 12.08 11.87 32.73
C ASP A 1021 12.00 10.39 33.09
N THR A 1022 11.25 9.62 32.30
CA THR A 1022 11.10 8.17 32.41
C THR A 1022 11.47 7.51 31.08
N SER A 1023 12.31 6.46 31.10
CA SER A 1023 12.71 5.76 29.89
C SER A 1023 12.93 4.25 30.09
N TYR A 1024 12.60 3.49 29.05
CA TYR A 1024 12.64 2.03 29.02
C TYR A 1024 13.28 1.55 27.71
N GLY A 1025 14.34 0.75 27.81
CA GLY A 1025 14.99 0.11 26.65
C GLY A 1025 15.85 1.08 25.84
N GLY A 1026 17.10 1.28 26.24
CA GLY A 1026 18.01 2.24 25.59
C GLY A 1026 18.38 1.90 24.15
N SER A 1027 18.14 0.67 23.69
CA SER A 1027 18.16 0.30 22.27
C SER A 1027 16.83 -0.31 21.81
N ILE A 1028 16.23 -1.23 22.59
CA ILE A 1028 14.98 -1.91 22.22
C ILE A 1028 13.96 -1.84 23.36
N TYR A 1029 12.75 -1.40 23.05
CA TYR A 1029 11.55 -1.62 23.86
C TYR A 1029 10.64 -2.61 23.14
N PHE A 1030 10.26 -3.69 23.83
CA PHE A 1030 9.43 -4.75 23.28
C PHE A 1030 8.22 -5.07 24.18
N SER A 1031 7.01 -4.95 23.65
CA SER A 1031 5.77 -5.49 24.22
C SER A 1031 4.90 -6.19 23.16
N GLY A 1032 5.57 -6.95 22.29
CA GLY A 1032 4.94 -7.90 21.37
C GLY A 1032 4.68 -9.26 22.01
N THR A 1033 4.77 -10.32 21.20
CA THR A 1033 4.57 -11.71 21.64
C THR A 1033 5.88 -12.46 21.85
N THR A 1034 6.80 -12.38 20.89
CA THR A 1034 8.13 -13.00 20.94
C THR A 1034 9.20 -12.06 20.38
N LEU A 1035 10.26 -11.86 21.16
CA LEU A 1035 11.52 -11.23 20.75
C LEU A 1035 12.58 -12.30 20.55
N LYS A 1036 13.24 -12.35 19.38
CA LYS A 1036 14.47 -13.13 19.17
C LYS A 1036 15.63 -12.24 18.77
N LEU A 1037 16.74 -12.34 19.49
CA LEU A 1037 18.01 -11.70 19.16
C LEU A 1037 19.07 -12.80 18.97
N ASN A 1038 19.63 -12.92 17.77
CA ASN A 1038 20.64 -13.93 17.43
C ASN A 1038 21.85 -13.23 16.80
N HIS A 1039 23.08 -13.55 17.20
CA HIS A 1039 24.31 -12.87 16.72
C HIS A 1039 24.17 -11.33 16.74
N THR A 1040 23.71 -10.79 17.87
CA THR A 1040 23.27 -9.39 17.99
C THR A 1040 24.15 -8.60 18.94
N ASN A 1041 24.67 -7.48 18.47
CA ASN A 1041 25.61 -6.62 19.18
C ASN A 1041 24.89 -5.38 19.71
N ILE A 1042 24.75 -5.21 21.03
CA ILE A 1042 24.20 -3.99 21.64
C ILE A 1042 25.24 -3.35 22.55
N THR A 1043 25.73 -2.19 22.11
CA THR A 1043 26.94 -1.58 22.65
C THR A 1043 26.77 -0.08 22.88
N ASN A 1044 27.35 0.44 23.97
CA ASN A 1044 27.32 1.87 24.30
C ASN A 1044 25.89 2.46 24.32
N SER A 1045 24.90 1.67 24.74
CA SER A 1045 23.49 2.06 24.79
C SER A 1045 23.17 2.71 26.14
N VAL A 1046 22.81 3.99 26.15
CA VAL A 1046 22.77 4.82 27.38
C VAL A 1046 21.39 5.47 27.62
N ILE A 1047 20.85 5.30 28.83
CA ILE A 1047 19.70 6.05 29.35
C ILE A 1047 20.13 7.03 30.45
N ASN A 1048 19.76 8.30 30.28
CA ASN A 1048 19.86 9.36 31.28
C ASN A 1048 18.46 9.90 31.60
N ALA A 1049 17.81 9.35 32.64
CA ALA A 1049 16.46 9.72 33.06
C ALA A 1049 16.48 10.54 34.37
N THR A 1050 15.47 11.40 34.62
CA THR A 1050 15.37 12.16 35.89
C THR A 1050 14.52 11.49 36.97
N THR A 1051 13.66 10.51 36.63
CA THR A 1051 13.02 9.60 37.59
C THR A 1051 13.38 8.14 37.32
N THR A 1052 12.96 7.56 36.20
CA THR A 1052 12.96 6.09 36.01
C THR A 1052 13.75 5.66 34.77
N ALA A 1053 14.70 4.73 34.91
CA ALA A 1053 15.45 4.16 33.78
C ALA A 1053 15.60 2.64 33.91
N LEU A 1054 14.91 1.87 33.06
CA LEU A 1054 15.08 0.42 32.98
C LEU A 1054 15.67 -0.02 31.63
N ALA A 1055 16.51 -1.04 31.67
CA ALA A 1055 17.18 -1.64 30.52
C ALA A 1055 18.02 -0.68 29.67
N GLY A 1056 19.31 -0.58 29.95
CA GLY A 1056 20.23 0.24 29.13
C GLY A 1056 20.29 -0.22 27.67
N ALA A 1057 20.02 -1.50 27.40
CA ALA A 1057 19.85 -2.08 26.06
C ALA A 1057 18.41 -2.51 25.76
N VAL A 1058 17.87 -3.55 26.42
CA VAL A 1058 16.63 -4.25 25.99
C VAL A 1058 15.60 -4.36 27.13
N TYR A 1059 14.48 -3.66 26.99
CA TYR A 1059 13.30 -3.82 27.86
C TYR A 1059 12.28 -4.73 27.18
N SER A 1060 11.82 -5.79 27.86
CA SER A 1060 10.82 -6.72 27.34
C SER A 1060 9.66 -6.97 28.32
N GLU A 1061 8.43 -6.73 27.89
CA GLU A 1061 7.22 -7.08 28.65
C GLU A 1061 6.75 -8.52 28.36
N ALA A 1062 7.33 -9.15 27.35
CA ALA A 1062 6.94 -10.46 26.81
C ALA A 1062 8.14 -11.41 26.67
N ASN A 1063 7.93 -12.57 26.05
CA ASN A 1063 8.95 -13.61 25.93
C ASN A 1063 10.13 -13.14 25.07
N ALA A 1064 11.36 -13.30 25.59
CA ALA A 1064 12.59 -12.96 24.91
C ALA A 1064 13.57 -14.13 24.88
N GLU A 1065 14.15 -14.38 23.70
CA GLU A 1065 15.12 -15.42 23.40
C GLU A 1065 16.36 -14.75 22.80
N ILE A 1066 17.52 -14.97 23.41
CA ILE A 1066 18.74 -14.23 23.11
C ILE A 1066 19.90 -15.24 23.01
N GLU A 1067 20.54 -15.30 21.84
CA GLU A 1067 21.61 -16.24 21.56
C GLU A 1067 22.80 -15.55 20.88
N ALA A 1068 24.01 -15.95 21.25
CA ALA A 1068 25.26 -15.45 20.66
C ALA A 1068 25.33 -13.91 20.62
N ALA A 1069 24.81 -13.23 21.66
CA ALA A 1069 24.73 -11.77 21.68
C ALA A 1069 25.91 -11.12 22.43
N ASN A 1070 26.12 -9.83 22.22
CA ASN A 1070 27.11 -9.02 22.92
C ASN A 1070 26.46 -7.78 23.54
N PHE A 1071 26.38 -7.70 24.87
CA PHE A 1071 25.91 -6.54 25.62
C PHE A 1071 27.10 -5.85 26.29
N ILE A 1072 27.59 -4.75 25.71
CA ILE A 1072 28.85 -4.11 26.14
C ILE A 1072 28.65 -2.62 26.48
N ASN A 1073 29.09 -2.20 27.68
CA ASN A 1073 29.14 -0.80 28.11
C ASN A 1073 27.77 -0.07 28.08
N ASN A 1074 26.66 -0.80 28.25
CA ASN A 1074 25.30 -0.24 28.28
C ASN A 1074 24.96 0.27 29.69
N LYS A 1075 24.26 1.41 29.81
CA LYS A 1075 24.15 2.16 31.08
C LYS A 1075 22.76 2.75 31.32
N VAL A 1076 22.33 2.75 32.57
CA VAL A 1076 21.13 3.45 33.04
C VAL A 1076 21.43 4.34 34.25
N SER A 1077 20.93 5.58 34.21
CA SER A 1077 20.98 6.55 35.32
C SER A 1077 19.63 7.23 35.54
N GLY A 1078 19.33 7.53 36.81
CA GLY A 1078 18.04 8.04 37.29
C GLY A 1078 17.87 7.77 38.79
N LYS A 1079 16.68 8.04 39.34
CA LYS A 1079 16.35 7.76 40.76
C LYS A 1079 15.97 6.30 40.99
N SER A 1080 15.18 5.75 40.08
CA SER A 1080 14.66 4.38 40.08
C SER A 1080 15.19 3.64 38.87
N VAL A 1081 16.27 2.86 39.02
CA VAL A 1081 16.92 2.19 37.89
C VAL A 1081 17.19 0.71 38.10
N GLY A 1082 17.29 -0.03 36.99
CA GLY A 1082 17.77 -1.40 36.99
C GLY A 1082 17.88 -2.02 35.59
N GLY A 1083 18.77 -3.00 35.46
CA GLY A 1083 19.10 -3.63 34.19
C GLY A 1083 19.98 -2.72 33.34
N GLY A 1084 21.29 -2.68 33.61
CA GLY A 1084 22.22 -1.90 32.78
C GLY A 1084 22.28 -2.43 31.33
N ALA A 1085 22.04 -3.73 31.12
CA ALA A 1085 21.71 -4.28 29.81
C ALA A 1085 20.21 -4.54 29.64
N ILE A 1086 19.63 -5.45 30.43
CA ILE A 1086 18.29 -6.03 30.16
C ILE A 1086 17.35 -5.82 31.34
N ALA A 1087 16.07 -5.54 31.08
CA ALA A 1087 15.01 -5.67 32.07
C ALA A 1087 13.79 -6.41 31.48
N THR A 1088 13.22 -7.36 32.23
CA THR A 1088 12.12 -8.21 31.73
C THR A 1088 10.94 -8.39 32.69
N LEU A 1089 9.73 -8.38 32.15
CA LEU A 1089 8.49 -8.83 32.81
C LEU A 1089 7.98 -10.19 32.28
N GLY A 1090 8.51 -10.65 31.13
CA GLY A 1090 8.19 -11.94 30.50
C GLY A 1090 9.19 -13.05 30.84
N ASN A 1091 8.99 -14.24 30.28
CA ASN A 1091 9.98 -15.32 30.39
C ASN A 1091 11.21 -14.98 29.52
N LEU A 1092 12.40 -15.37 29.96
CA LEU A 1092 13.66 -14.97 29.34
C LEU A 1092 14.60 -16.17 29.17
N VAL A 1093 15.09 -16.39 27.96
CA VAL A 1093 16.12 -17.39 27.65
C VAL A 1093 17.32 -16.67 27.05
N ILE A 1094 18.49 -16.80 27.67
CA ILE A 1094 19.76 -16.26 27.19
C ILE A 1094 20.81 -17.37 27.19
N THR A 1095 21.44 -17.60 26.04
CA THR A 1095 22.56 -18.54 25.87
C THR A 1095 23.69 -17.89 25.09
N GLN A 1096 24.91 -18.41 25.28
CA GLN A 1096 26.12 -18.05 24.52
C GLN A 1096 26.43 -16.54 24.48
N THR A 1097 25.94 -15.74 25.42
CA THR A 1097 25.93 -14.27 25.35
C THR A 1097 26.99 -13.65 26.26
N ASN A 1098 27.62 -12.56 25.82
CA ASN A 1098 28.57 -11.76 26.62
C ASN A 1098 27.88 -10.55 27.26
N PHE A 1099 28.00 -10.39 28.58
CA PHE A 1099 27.68 -9.16 29.32
C PHE A 1099 28.98 -8.53 29.85
N ILE A 1100 29.36 -7.35 29.37
CA ILE A 1100 30.65 -6.72 29.70
C ILE A 1100 30.45 -5.24 30.06
N SER A 1101 30.89 -4.82 31.25
CA SER A 1101 30.89 -3.42 31.70
C SER A 1101 29.54 -2.69 31.62
N ASN A 1102 28.42 -3.42 31.67
CA ASN A 1102 27.09 -2.84 31.78
C ASN A 1102 26.87 -2.28 33.20
N ASN A 1103 26.06 -1.23 33.35
CA ASN A 1103 25.86 -0.61 34.65
C ASN A 1103 24.45 -0.04 34.88
N ALA A 1104 23.94 -0.24 36.09
CA ALA A 1104 22.78 0.46 36.61
C ALA A 1104 23.16 1.10 37.95
N SER A 1105 22.88 2.39 38.15
CA SER A 1105 23.33 3.12 39.34
C SER A 1105 22.80 2.61 40.68
N ASN A 1106 21.77 1.74 40.69
CA ASN A 1106 21.15 1.20 41.89
C ASN A 1106 21.33 -0.33 42.02
N VAL A 1107 20.74 -1.13 41.12
CA VAL A 1107 20.76 -2.61 41.22
C VAL A 1107 20.60 -3.28 39.85
N GLY A 1108 21.31 -4.39 39.61
CA GLY A 1108 21.20 -5.18 38.37
C GLY A 1108 21.98 -4.55 37.20
N ASN A 1109 23.31 -4.56 37.29
CA ASN A 1109 24.22 -4.07 36.24
C ASN A 1109 23.98 -4.76 34.89
N ALA A 1110 23.75 -6.07 34.88
CA ALA A 1110 23.40 -6.81 33.68
C ALA A 1110 21.87 -6.91 33.51
N ILE A 1111 21.17 -7.62 34.42
CA ILE A 1111 19.76 -8.00 34.23
C ILE A 1111 18.90 -7.77 35.47
N THR A 1112 17.74 -7.12 35.28
CA THR A 1112 16.66 -7.04 36.27
C THR A 1112 15.41 -7.79 35.78
N GLY A 1113 14.73 -8.54 36.65
CA GLY A 1113 13.53 -9.30 36.29
C GLY A 1113 12.59 -9.54 37.47
N VAL A 1114 11.37 -9.98 37.16
CA VAL A 1114 10.31 -10.24 38.17
C VAL A 1114 9.63 -11.61 38.03
N GLN A 1115 10.11 -12.46 37.13
CA GLN A 1115 9.54 -13.79 36.83
C GLN A 1115 10.46 -14.94 37.26
N LYS A 1116 9.86 -16.10 37.58
CA LYS A 1116 10.59 -17.30 38.03
C LYS A 1116 11.15 -18.20 36.92
N LEU A 1117 10.83 -17.99 35.65
CA LEU A 1117 11.38 -18.79 34.54
C LEU A 1117 12.28 -17.92 33.68
N ILE A 1118 13.55 -17.90 34.08
CA ILE A 1118 14.63 -17.17 33.42
C ILE A 1118 15.81 -18.15 33.32
N THR A 1119 16.20 -18.49 32.09
CA THR A 1119 17.32 -19.39 31.80
C THR A 1119 18.48 -18.55 31.28
N ILE A 1120 19.55 -18.44 32.06
CA ILE A 1120 20.71 -17.58 31.77
C ILE A 1120 22.04 -18.33 31.83
N ASN A 1121 22.01 -19.63 31.52
CA ASN A 1121 23.19 -20.51 31.55
C ASN A 1121 24.05 -20.37 30.28
N GLY A 1122 25.36 -20.63 30.42
CA GLY A 1122 26.30 -20.64 29.29
C GLY A 1122 26.66 -19.24 28.75
N ASN A 1123 26.50 -18.21 29.58
CA ASN A 1123 26.82 -16.82 29.25
C ASN A 1123 28.11 -16.36 29.96
N TYR A 1124 28.82 -15.38 29.40
CA TYR A 1124 29.97 -14.71 30.03
C TYR A 1124 29.53 -13.38 30.65
N TRP A 1125 30.07 -13.05 31.82
CA TRP A 1125 29.64 -11.89 32.62
C TRP A 1125 30.77 -10.90 32.91
N GLY A 1126 31.74 -10.79 32.00
CA GLY A 1126 32.81 -9.79 32.07
C GLY A 1126 33.94 -10.11 33.06
N SER A 1127 33.84 -11.24 33.77
CA SER A 1127 34.79 -11.70 34.79
C SER A 1127 34.73 -13.23 34.88
N GLU A 1128 35.84 -13.87 35.26
CA GLU A 1128 35.86 -15.29 35.66
C GLU A 1128 35.11 -15.56 36.97
N THR A 1129 34.92 -14.52 37.80
CA THR A 1129 34.20 -14.57 39.07
C THR A 1129 33.19 -13.40 39.15
N PRO A 1130 31.95 -13.57 38.62
CA PRO A 1130 30.93 -12.53 38.61
C PRO A 1130 30.32 -12.29 40.00
N ASN A 1131 29.94 -11.04 40.30
CA ASN A 1131 29.20 -10.72 41.53
C ASN A 1131 27.69 -10.67 41.25
N TRP A 1132 27.00 -11.79 41.46
CA TRP A 1132 25.58 -11.94 41.15
C TRP A 1132 24.67 -10.91 41.85
N LYS A 1133 25.04 -10.43 43.05
CA LYS A 1133 24.27 -9.40 43.79
C LYS A 1133 24.30 -8.03 43.09
N ASN A 1134 25.36 -7.75 42.33
CA ASN A 1134 25.49 -6.54 41.52
C ASN A 1134 24.88 -6.74 40.13
N GLU A 1135 25.17 -7.88 39.48
CA GLU A 1135 24.78 -8.14 38.10
C GLU A 1135 23.31 -8.49 37.91
N LEU A 1136 22.68 -9.14 38.90
CA LEU A 1136 21.30 -9.65 38.81
C LEU A 1136 20.39 -9.06 39.88
N LYS A 1137 19.15 -8.73 39.51
CA LYS A 1137 18.10 -8.32 40.46
C LYS A 1137 16.76 -8.99 40.18
N GLY A 1138 16.27 -9.79 41.14
CA GLY A 1138 15.00 -10.51 41.04
C GLY A 1138 15.06 -11.77 40.17
N ILE A 1139 16.28 -12.26 39.88
CA ILE A 1139 16.60 -13.41 39.04
C ILE A 1139 17.54 -14.31 39.84
N THR A 1140 17.40 -15.64 39.70
CA THR A 1140 18.33 -16.62 40.28
C THR A 1140 19.65 -16.63 39.49
N GLU A 1141 20.77 -16.83 40.19
CA GLU A 1141 22.10 -17.01 39.58
C GLU A 1141 22.17 -18.23 38.63
N PRO A 1142 23.00 -18.19 37.58
CA PRO A 1142 23.11 -19.28 36.61
C PRO A 1142 23.80 -20.51 37.22
N SER A 1143 23.31 -21.70 36.91
CA SER A 1143 23.94 -22.96 37.33
C SER A 1143 25.20 -23.33 36.54
N ASN A 1144 25.43 -22.67 35.40
CA ASN A 1144 26.68 -22.74 34.63
C ASN A 1144 26.90 -21.45 33.82
N TYR A 1145 28.12 -20.92 33.80
CA TYR A 1145 28.50 -19.71 33.09
C TYR A 1145 29.91 -19.86 32.46
N SER A 1146 30.17 -19.15 31.37
CA SER A 1146 31.50 -19.12 30.75
C SER A 1146 32.45 -18.28 31.59
N LYS A 1147 33.69 -18.76 31.78
CA LYS A 1147 34.78 -17.98 32.39
C LYS A 1147 35.49 -17.06 31.40
N THR A 1148 35.53 -17.44 30.12
CA THR A 1148 36.16 -16.65 29.05
C THR A 1148 35.10 -15.94 28.21
N LYS A 1149 35.50 -14.84 27.57
CA LYS A 1149 34.65 -14.16 26.58
C LYS A 1149 34.33 -15.12 25.43
N ILE A 1150 33.04 -15.20 25.08
CA ILE A 1150 32.53 -16.03 23.98
C ILE A 1150 32.77 -15.30 22.65
N ASN A 1151 33.10 -16.04 21.59
CA ASN A 1151 33.33 -15.45 20.27
C ASN A 1151 32.02 -15.43 19.46
N ASN A 1152 31.40 -14.24 19.41
CA ASN A 1152 30.07 -13.94 18.87
C ASN A 1152 30.16 -12.79 17.86
#